data_AF-A0A520T8N7-F1
#
_entry.id   AF-A0A520T8N7-F1
#
_cell.length_a   1.000
_cell.length_b   1.000
_cell.length_c   1.000
_cell.angle_alpha   90.00
_cell.angle_beta   90.00
_cell.angle_gamma   90.00
#
_symmetry.space_group_name_H-M   'P 1'
#
loop_
_entity.id
_entity.type
_entity.pdbx_description
1 polymer ?
#
loop_
_entity_poly.entity_id
_entity_poly.type
_entity_poly.pdbx_seq_one_letter_code
_entity_poly.pdbx_strand_id
1 'polypeptide(L)'
;MNASGSMYGIGNAPSPFYFKPSRLGQYLLFDSNASFLGLSNSNPFNQAQLIQFLRTGTDFLSGLGDLAEVIEPLKPVSDGVRQAGGALGEAVDQQSAESSSDATPFAQAEPGFLTVWEIIPALQQNSFRFRQLVTQQFLAVQGEGLALVSGEAEASMFVLQPASGCAVFPEAELNAAGTPFKGTTSNGEVVGWVDTHIHIGGSEALGGKLAHGRPFHPFGITKALNSCEADHGPQGTLGVLDNLLATGSPVNQHATDGWPTFSYWPNPRSQTHHQTYYVWMKRAWMGGQRIMVNHFVANEVICQVWPLKEHDCDEMESVKLQRQLLLDLEEYIDAQEGGPGKGWFRIVYDSATARDVIADGKLAVVMGIENEKLFNCGEFMGMPECTEQQILERLDEFYALGIRSVFPLHIFDNAFGGTEISRFTKDAALMQVFNAGNIWETGHPFASTTCEDIDSAEPATVDSKDYGLFELALLQLTNTPPTPEDVPGRECQRNARGLTKLGDFLIDALAKKGVIVETDHMGALSRKRVLAMMKERGLPVVSGHSGTISAARDSQRIVDSGGLISNLPDKPSPTAVDYIQKLSALYPAGKAPASGFGSDINGIHQQADPRSDAVEKPLVYPFKSPMGDVVFERQRTGERVYDLNTDGVAHYGLYPDYIADMMMQPGGKPAVATLFRSAEAYLQLWERVEEFSRARK
;
A
#
# COMPACT_ATOMS: atom_id res chain seq x y z
N MET A 1 4.41 -25.86 30.55
CA MET A 1 3.06 -25.65 31.12
C MET A 1 2.12 -26.57 30.34
N ASN A 2 1.03 -27.04 30.93
CA ASN A 2 0.01 -27.84 30.24
C ASN A 2 -1.34 -27.15 30.31
N ALA A 3 -2.02 -27.02 29.18
CA ALA A 3 -3.45 -26.78 29.19
C ALA A 3 -4.16 -28.08 29.61
N SER A 4 -4.93 -28.04 30.69
CA SER A 4 -5.88 -29.10 31.03
C SER A 4 -7.29 -28.50 30.99
N GLY A 5 -8.08 -28.86 29.98
CA GLY A 5 -9.23 -28.04 29.60
C GLY A 5 -8.74 -26.66 29.14
N SER A 6 -9.26 -25.61 29.76
CA SER A 6 -8.97 -24.22 29.38
C SER A 6 -8.08 -23.44 30.36
N MET A 7 -7.59 -24.10 31.43
CA MET A 7 -6.66 -23.52 32.38
C MET A 7 -5.24 -24.07 32.20
N TYR A 8 -4.24 -23.22 32.38
CA TYR A 8 -2.83 -23.60 32.35
C TYR A 8 -2.34 -24.01 33.74
N GLY A 9 -1.85 -25.25 33.83
CA GLY A 9 -1.24 -25.81 35.02
C GLY A 9 0.26 -26.06 34.86
N ILE A 10 0.91 -26.25 36.00
CA ILE A 10 2.31 -26.68 36.10
C ILE A 10 2.32 -28.19 36.32
N GLY A 11 3.03 -28.91 35.46
CA GLY A 11 3.07 -30.37 35.52
C GLY A 11 4.36 -30.94 34.93
N ASN A 12 4.58 -32.23 35.20
CA ASN A 12 5.82 -32.94 34.85
C ASN A 12 5.96 -33.31 33.37
N ALA A 13 4.92 -33.10 32.55
CA ALA A 13 4.92 -33.40 31.11
C ALA A 13 4.47 -32.18 30.29
N PRO A 14 5.24 -31.07 30.28
CA PRO A 14 4.83 -29.79 29.71
C PRO A 14 4.63 -29.82 28.18
N SER A 15 3.60 -29.14 27.69
CA SER A 15 3.37 -28.86 26.27
C SER A 15 4.27 -27.72 25.79
N PRO A 16 4.78 -27.81 24.55
CA PRO A 16 5.56 -26.74 23.93
C PRO A 16 4.65 -25.58 23.51
N PHE A 17 5.22 -24.38 23.50
CA PHE A 17 4.60 -23.19 22.92
C PHE A 17 5.42 -22.73 21.71
N TYR A 18 4.72 -22.33 20.66
CA TYR A 18 5.25 -21.49 19.60
C TYR A 18 5.14 -20.02 20.01
N PHE A 19 6.26 -19.31 20.00
CA PHE A 19 6.32 -17.89 20.33
C PHE A 19 6.21 -17.12 19.02
N LYS A 20 4.99 -16.71 18.65
CA LYS A 20 4.77 -15.89 17.46
C LYS A 20 5.00 -14.42 17.83
N PRO A 21 5.98 -13.73 17.23
CA PRO A 21 6.12 -12.30 17.42
C PRO A 21 4.89 -11.58 16.87
N SER A 22 4.22 -10.78 17.70
CA SER A 22 3.16 -9.86 17.27
C SER A 22 3.75 -8.50 16.87
N ARG A 23 4.80 -8.07 17.60
CA ARG A 23 5.65 -6.89 17.38
C ARG A 23 7.02 -7.12 18.03
N LEU A 24 7.93 -6.15 17.95
CA LEU A 24 9.21 -6.25 18.65
C LEU A 24 9.00 -6.38 20.17
N GLY A 25 9.55 -7.45 20.76
CA GLY A 25 9.46 -7.71 22.20
C GLY A 25 8.10 -8.22 22.69
N GLN A 26 7.10 -8.34 21.81
CA GLN A 26 5.74 -8.77 22.14
C GLN A 26 5.39 -10.05 21.39
N TYR A 27 4.80 -11.00 22.10
CA TYR A 27 4.60 -12.35 21.59
C TYR A 27 3.21 -12.88 21.93
N LEU A 28 2.65 -13.61 20.97
CA LEU A 28 1.58 -14.57 21.19
C LEU A 28 2.23 -15.91 21.56
N LEU A 29 1.71 -16.55 22.60
CA LEU A 29 2.17 -17.84 23.08
C LEU A 29 1.16 -18.89 22.66
N PHE A 30 1.46 -19.60 21.57
CA PHE A 30 0.55 -20.54 20.91
C PHE A 30 0.89 -21.98 21.29
N ASP A 31 0.00 -22.66 22.00
CA ASP A 31 0.23 -23.99 22.56
C ASP A 31 0.02 -25.13 21.56
N SER A 32 0.31 -26.35 21.98
CA SER A 32 0.16 -27.56 21.16
C SER A 32 -1.30 -27.89 20.76
N ASN A 33 -2.29 -27.29 21.42
CA ASN A 33 -3.71 -27.46 21.13
C ASN A 33 -4.25 -26.36 20.20
N ALA A 34 -3.36 -25.58 19.59
CA ALA A 34 -3.70 -24.43 18.78
C ALA A 34 -4.51 -23.35 19.56
N SER A 35 -4.19 -23.18 20.84
CA SER A 35 -4.74 -22.13 21.70
C SER A 35 -3.68 -21.14 22.14
N PHE A 36 -4.08 -19.93 22.48
CA PHE A 36 -3.22 -18.86 22.95
C PHE A 36 -3.24 -18.78 24.46
N LEU A 37 -2.08 -18.57 25.10
CA LEU A 37 -2.07 -18.12 26.50
C LEU A 37 -2.58 -16.68 26.53
N GLY A 38 -3.76 -16.47 27.09
CA GLY A 38 -4.35 -15.16 27.30
C GLY A 38 -5.02 -15.06 28.67
N LEU A 39 -6.02 -14.20 28.79
CA LEU A 39 -6.78 -13.98 30.03
C LEU A 39 -8.24 -14.43 29.89
N SER A 40 -8.87 -14.88 30.97
CA SER A 40 -10.23 -15.43 31.01
C SER A 40 -11.37 -14.42 30.78
N ASN A 41 -11.13 -13.13 31.03
CA ASN A 41 -12.13 -12.08 30.86
C ASN A 41 -12.02 -11.47 29.46
N SER A 42 -13.12 -11.33 28.73
CA SER A 42 -13.14 -10.78 27.37
C SER A 42 -12.98 -9.26 27.30
N ASN A 43 -13.19 -8.52 28.41
CA ASN A 43 -13.02 -7.06 28.38
C ASN A 43 -12.62 -6.44 29.74
N PRO A 44 -11.31 -6.31 30.03
CA PRO A 44 -10.82 -5.64 31.24
C PRO A 44 -10.91 -4.10 31.16
N PHE A 45 -11.37 -3.55 30.03
CA PHE A 45 -11.53 -2.12 29.79
C PHE A 45 -12.99 -1.78 29.49
N ASN A 46 -13.45 -0.61 29.93
CA ASN A 46 -14.62 0.00 29.30
C ASN A 46 -14.24 0.63 27.94
N GLN A 47 -15.25 0.99 27.14
CA GLN A 47 -15.04 1.53 25.78
C GLN A 47 -14.09 2.76 25.77
N ALA A 48 -14.18 3.63 26.78
CA ALA A 48 -13.32 4.81 26.90
C ALA A 48 -11.85 4.45 27.26
N GLN A 49 -11.64 3.47 28.13
CA GLN A 49 -10.31 2.98 28.50
C GLN A 49 -9.64 2.23 27.36
N LEU A 50 -10.40 1.46 26.57
CA LEU A 50 -9.89 0.80 25.36
C LEU A 50 -9.49 1.83 24.30
N ILE A 51 -10.34 2.83 24.03
CA ILE A 51 -10.02 3.92 23.12
C ILE A 51 -8.78 4.68 23.60
N GLN A 52 -8.64 4.93 24.90
CA GLN A 52 -7.47 5.63 25.43
C GLN A 52 -6.20 4.77 25.39
N PHE A 53 -6.29 3.47 25.70
CA PHE A 53 -5.19 2.52 25.57
C PHE A 53 -4.69 2.46 24.12
N LEU A 54 -5.60 2.37 23.14
CA LEU A 54 -5.26 2.35 21.72
C LEU A 54 -4.74 3.69 21.20
N ARG A 55 -5.20 4.83 21.77
CA ARG A 55 -4.74 6.18 21.39
C ARG A 55 -3.44 6.63 22.04
N THR A 56 -3.10 6.10 23.23
CA THR A 56 -2.00 6.64 24.05
C THR A 56 -0.96 5.61 24.49
N GLY A 57 -1.28 4.31 24.46
CA GLY A 57 -0.46 3.25 25.05
C GLY A 57 0.16 2.26 24.07
N THR A 58 -0.29 2.23 22.82
CA THR A 58 0.24 1.34 21.78
C THR A 58 0.26 2.09 20.46
N ASP A 59 1.37 2.06 19.71
CA ASP A 59 1.44 2.51 18.31
C ASP A 59 0.60 1.60 17.39
N PHE A 60 -0.56 1.13 17.84
CA PHE A 60 -1.48 0.21 17.17
C PHE A 60 -2.42 1.03 16.29
N LEU A 61 -1.85 1.91 15.45
CA LEU A 61 -2.66 2.72 14.55
C LEU A 61 -3.10 1.91 13.32
N SER A 62 -2.36 0.85 12.95
CA SER A 62 -2.71 -0.11 11.89
C SER A 62 -3.90 -1.04 12.19
N GLY A 63 -4.83 -0.63 13.07
CA GLY A 63 -5.95 -1.45 13.53
C GLY A 63 -7.06 -0.68 14.25
N LEU A 64 -7.11 0.65 14.15
CA LEU A 64 -8.26 1.41 14.65
C LEU A 64 -9.55 1.08 13.86
N GLY A 65 -9.44 0.50 12.66
CA GLY A 65 -10.61 0.02 11.91
C GLY A 65 -11.28 -1.20 12.47
N ASP A 66 -10.51 -1.99 13.22
CA ASP A 66 -10.98 -3.18 13.94
C ASP A 66 -11.55 -2.79 15.31
N LEU A 67 -11.52 -1.51 15.69
CA LEU A 67 -12.17 -1.04 16.92
C LEU A 67 -13.66 -1.41 16.93
N ALA A 68 -14.31 -1.43 15.76
CA ALA A 68 -15.68 -1.89 15.61
C ALA A 68 -15.85 -3.41 15.85
N GLU A 69 -14.87 -4.24 15.43
CA GLU A 69 -14.92 -5.70 15.64
C GLU A 69 -14.63 -6.09 17.10
N VAL A 70 -13.86 -5.28 17.83
CA VAL A 70 -13.57 -5.51 19.26
C VAL A 70 -14.74 -5.06 20.16
N ILE A 71 -15.67 -4.23 19.66
CA ILE A 71 -16.68 -3.54 20.49
C ILE A 71 -18.06 -4.23 20.54
N GLU A 72 -18.41 -5.23 19.72
CA GLU A 72 -19.75 -5.85 19.81
C GLU A 72 -19.79 -7.35 20.15
N PRO A 73 -20.76 -7.70 21.01
CA PRO A 73 -21.91 -8.44 20.47
C PRO A 73 -23.24 -7.81 20.89
N LEU A 74 -23.69 -6.74 20.22
CA LEU A 74 -25.08 -6.26 20.36
C LEU A 74 -25.62 -5.81 19.01
N LYS A 75 -26.23 -6.78 18.30
CA LYS A 75 -26.98 -6.62 17.04
C LYS A 75 -27.64 -5.23 16.90
N PRO A 76 -27.54 -4.57 15.73
CA PRO A 76 -28.27 -3.34 15.49
C PRO A 76 -29.77 -3.65 15.42
N VAL A 77 -30.54 -3.14 16.38
CA VAL A 77 -31.98 -3.01 16.23
C VAL A 77 -32.20 -1.93 15.17
N SER A 78 -32.60 -2.36 13.98
CA SER A 78 -33.13 -1.49 12.94
C SER A 78 -34.36 -0.72 13.44
N ASP A 79 -34.47 0.51 12.93
CA ASP A 79 -35.66 1.37 12.92
C ASP A 79 -36.07 2.04 14.23
N GLY A 80 -35.74 3.34 14.31
CA GLY A 80 -36.66 4.33 14.89
C GLY A 80 -36.22 5.04 16.15
N VAL A 81 -35.03 5.67 16.23
CA VAL A 81 -34.76 6.67 17.27
C VAL A 81 -33.90 7.83 16.75
N ARG A 82 -34.51 8.73 15.97
CA ARG A 82 -34.04 10.13 15.82
C ARG A 82 -34.80 11.07 16.76
N GLN A 83 -35.53 10.53 17.73
CA GLN A 83 -36.38 11.32 18.63
C GLN A 83 -36.39 10.74 20.05
N ALA A 84 -35.21 10.55 20.65
CA ALA A 84 -35.05 10.39 22.10
C ALA A 84 -33.64 10.76 22.59
N GLY A 85 -33.00 11.76 21.96
CA GLY A 85 -31.66 12.26 22.33
C GLY A 85 -31.58 12.98 23.69
N GLY A 86 -32.57 12.80 24.57
CA GLY A 86 -32.63 13.42 25.89
C GLY A 86 -32.97 12.48 27.05
N ALA A 87 -33.14 11.17 26.81
CA ALA A 87 -33.53 10.22 27.86
C ALA A 87 -32.60 8.98 27.98
N LEU A 88 -31.56 8.88 27.15
CA LEU A 88 -30.55 7.81 27.23
C LEU A 88 -29.28 8.24 27.99
N GLY A 89 -29.16 9.53 28.35
CA GLY A 89 -28.02 10.07 29.09
C GLY A 89 -27.97 9.69 30.57
N GLU A 90 -29.04 9.12 31.14
CA GLU A 90 -29.10 8.76 32.57
C GLU A 90 -29.27 7.24 32.83
N ALA A 91 -29.40 6.42 31.78
CA ALA A 91 -29.55 4.96 31.92
C ALA A 91 -28.25 4.17 31.65
N VAL A 92 -27.16 4.84 31.28
CA VAL A 92 -25.85 4.21 30.99
C VAL A 92 -24.89 4.27 32.20
N ASP A 93 -25.26 4.99 33.27
CA ASP A 93 -24.43 5.17 34.47
C ASP A 93 -24.49 4.00 35.48
N GLN A 94 -25.08 2.84 35.13
CA GLN A 94 -25.23 1.71 36.05
C GLN A 94 -24.80 0.33 35.51
N GLN A 95 -23.78 0.28 34.66
CA GLN A 95 -22.96 -0.94 34.56
C GLN A 95 -21.59 -0.68 35.16
N SER A 96 -21.51 -0.93 36.47
CA SER A 96 -20.25 -1.07 37.20
C SER A 96 -19.35 -2.09 36.51
N ALA A 97 -18.22 -1.64 36.00
CA ALA A 97 -17.14 -2.52 35.55
C ALA A 97 -16.64 -3.35 36.74
N GLU A 98 -16.63 -4.68 36.60
CA GLU A 98 -15.87 -5.55 37.49
C GLU A 98 -14.38 -5.18 37.36
N SER A 99 -13.69 -5.05 38.50
CA SER A 99 -12.28 -4.66 38.53
C SER A 99 -11.41 -5.67 37.78
N SER A 100 -10.29 -5.20 37.23
CA SER A 100 -9.17 -6.00 36.67
C SER A 100 -8.61 -7.12 37.59
N SER A 101 -9.14 -7.29 38.80
CA SER A 101 -8.77 -8.30 39.78
C SER A 101 -9.16 -9.74 39.42
N ASP A 102 -10.11 -9.93 38.51
CA ASP A 102 -10.72 -11.25 38.25
C ASP A 102 -10.19 -11.92 36.97
N ALA A 103 -9.28 -11.25 36.24
CA ALA A 103 -8.65 -11.82 35.06
C ALA A 103 -7.61 -12.87 35.45
N THR A 104 -7.76 -14.10 34.94
CA THR A 104 -6.83 -15.21 35.20
C THR A 104 -6.23 -15.74 33.90
N PRO A 105 -5.00 -16.28 33.92
CA PRO A 105 -4.40 -16.89 32.73
C PRO A 105 -5.25 -18.07 32.21
N PHE A 106 -5.59 -18.03 30.93
CA PHE A 106 -6.57 -18.93 30.30
C PHE A 106 -6.24 -19.20 28.83
N ALA A 107 -6.64 -20.36 28.32
CA ALA A 107 -6.47 -20.73 26.92
C ALA A 107 -7.54 -20.08 26.04
N GLN A 108 -7.12 -19.22 25.11
CA GLN A 108 -7.98 -18.52 24.15
C GLN A 108 -7.89 -19.20 22.77
N ALA A 109 -9.02 -19.40 22.10
CA ALA A 109 -9.02 -20.00 20.76
C ALA A 109 -8.53 -19.01 19.68
N GLU A 110 -8.81 -17.72 19.89
CA GLU A 110 -8.48 -16.66 18.95
C GLU A 110 -7.43 -15.71 19.53
N PRO A 111 -6.52 -15.17 18.70
CA PRO A 111 -5.58 -14.16 19.14
C PRO A 111 -6.29 -12.80 19.31
N GLY A 112 -5.87 -12.05 20.33
CA GLY A 112 -6.39 -10.72 20.64
C GLY A 112 -5.46 -9.97 21.59
N PHE A 113 -5.82 -8.76 22.01
CA PHE A 113 -4.97 -7.97 22.92
C PHE A 113 -4.68 -8.67 24.25
N LEU A 114 -5.60 -9.51 24.72
CA LEU A 114 -5.45 -10.28 25.96
C LEU A 114 -4.53 -11.49 25.84
N THR A 115 -4.12 -11.86 24.64
CA THR A 115 -3.18 -12.96 24.38
C THR A 115 -1.75 -12.47 24.13
N VAL A 116 -1.52 -11.15 24.17
CA VAL A 116 -0.19 -10.58 23.94
C VAL A 116 0.57 -10.44 25.25
N TRP A 117 1.78 -10.98 25.26
CA TRP A 117 2.72 -10.91 26.36
C TRP A 117 4.01 -10.24 25.92
N GLU A 118 4.44 -9.26 26.68
CA GLU A 118 5.78 -8.71 26.60
C GLU A 118 6.74 -9.62 27.37
N ILE A 119 7.87 -9.95 26.75
CA ILE A 119 8.88 -10.83 27.33
C ILE A 119 10.06 -9.99 27.80
N ILE A 120 10.24 -9.90 29.11
CA ILE A 120 11.21 -9.02 29.75
C ILE A 120 12.36 -9.88 30.30
N PRO A 121 13.62 -9.64 29.90
CA PRO A 121 14.78 -10.34 30.49
C PRO A 121 14.86 -10.11 32.00
N ALA A 122 15.06 -11.18 32.77
CA ALA A 122 15.32 -11.11 34.20
C ALA A 122 16.83 -11.03 34.49
N LEU A 123 17.20 -10.74 35.75
CA LEU A 123 18.61 -10.64 36.18
C LEU A 123 19.39 -11.96 36.05
N GLN A 124 18.69 -13.10 36.05
CA GLN A 124 19.31 -14.41 35.84
C GLN A 124 19.45 -14.71 34.34
N GLN A 125 20.55 -15.37 33.97
CA GLN A 125 20.82 -15.74 32.59
C GLN A 125 19.73 -16.67 32.05
N ASN A 126 19.21 -16.36 30.85
CA ASN A 126 18.15 -17.11 30.17
C ASN A 126 16.82 -17.21 30.98
N SER A 127 16.59 -16.27 31.90
CA SER A 127 15.34 -16.15 32.64
C SER A 127 14.56 -14.93 32.18
N PHE A 128 13.25 -15.05 32.13
CA PHE A 128 12.34 -14.02 31.62
C PHE A 128 11.13 -13.84 32.54
N ARG A 129 10.55 -12.65 32.49
CA ARG A 129 9.23 -12.33 33.04
C ARG A 129 8.28 -12.06 31.88
N PHE A 130 7.01 -12.33 32.11
CA PHE A 130 5.96 -12.11 31.12
C PHE A 130 5.01 -11.06 31.67
N ARG A 131 4.87 -9.94 30.95
CA ARG A 131 3.93 -8.87 31.29
C ARG A 131 2.79 -8.87 30.28
N GLN A 132 1.56 -8.89 30.76
CA GLN A 132 0.40 -8.86 29.89
C GLN A 132 0.19 -7.42 29.37
N LEU A 133 0.01 -7.28 28.05
CA LEU A 133 0.02 -5.98 27.38
C LEU A 133 -1.06 -5.00 27.87
N VAL A 134 -2.25 -5.51 28.20
CA VAL A 134 -3.44 -4.72 28.52
C VAL A 134 -3.49 -4.36 30.01
N THR A 135 -3.41 -5.35 30.90
CA THR A 135 -3.50 -5.17 32.34
C THR A 135 -2.20 -4.68 32.96
N GLN A 136 -1.08 -4.79 32.22
CA GLN A 136 0.28 -4.49 32.70
C GLN A 136 0.72 -5.35 33.90
N GLN A 137 -0.05 -6.40 34.22
CA GLN A 137 0.27 -7.36 35.28
C GLN A 137 1.25 -8.41 34.78
N PHE A 138 1.99 -9.01 35.71
CA PHE A 138 2.98 -10.03 35.43
C PHE A 138 2.41 -11.43 35.67
N LEU A 139 2.86 -12.37 34.85
CA LEU A 139 2.61 -13.79 35.06
C LEU A 139 3.38 -14.28 36.29
N ALA A 140 2.67 -14.94 37.19
CA ALA A 140 3.24 -15.59 38.36
C ALA A 140 2.77 -17.04 38.47
N VAL A 141 3.53 -17.83 39.19
CA VAL A 141 3.19 -19.18 39.61
C VAL A 141 2.61 -19.11 41.02
N GLN A 142 1.38 -19.58 41.21
CA GLN A 142 0.75 -19.69 42.53
C GLN A 142 0.15 -21.10 42.69
N GLY A 143 0.65 -21.86 43.65
CA GLY A 143 0.30 -23.28 43.81
C GLY A 143 0.71 -24.09 42.57
N GLU A 144 -0.25 -24.82 41.98
CA GLU A 144 -0.05 -25.63 40.77
C GLU A 144 -0.46 -24.89 39.47
N GLY A 145 -0.87 -23.62 39.57
CA GLY A 145 -1.41 -22.84 38.45
C GLY A 145 -0.63 -21.56 38.14
N LEU A 146 -1.05 -20.90 37.07
CA LEU A 146 -0.63 -19.55 36.72
C LEU A 146 -1.60 -18.51 37.31
N ALA A 147 -1.08 -17.37 37.72
CA ALA A 147 -1.81 -16.23 38.23
C ALA A 147 -1.24 -14.92 37.67
N LEU A 148 -1.96 -13.81 37.89
CA LEU A 148 -1.46 -12.47 37.62
C LEU A 148 -1.10 -11.76 38.93
N VAL A 149 -0.01 -10.99 38.90
CA VAL A 149 0.42 -10.13 40.01
C VAL A 149 0.76 -8.74 39.49
N SER A 150 0.49 -7.70 40.29
CA SER A 150 0.68 -6.31 39.83
C SER A 150 2.14 -5.83 39.93
N GLY A 151 2.93 -6.38 40.86
CA GLY A 151 4.32 -5.99 41.08
C GLY A 151 5.32 -6.89 40.35
N GLU A 152 6.31 -6.31 39.69
CA GLU A 152 7.41 -7.07 39.06
C GLU A 152 8.20 -7.92 40.10
N ALA A 153 8.29 -7.44 41.33
CA ALA A 153 8.96 -8.16 42.43
C ALA A 153 8.23 -9.45 42.83
N GLU A 154 6.93 -9.53 42.57
CA GLU A 154 6.07 -10.70 42.85
C GLU A 154 5.99 -11.64 41.63
N ALA A 155 6.46 -11.19 40.47
CA ALA A 155 6.43 -11.94 39.23
C ALA A 155 7.33 -13.19 39.31
N SER A 156 6.88 -14.29 38.73
CA SER A 156 7.71 -15.47 38.58
C SER A 156 8.71 -15.30 37.44
N MET A 157 9.88 -15.91 37.61
CA MET A 157 10.88 -16.00 36.55
C MET A 157 10.72 -17.35 35.84
N PHE A 158 10.71 -17.29 34.51
CA PHE A 158 10.56 -18.45 33.64
C PHE A 158 11.85 -18.66 32.85
N VAL A 159 12.36 -19.87 32.83
CA VAL A 159 13.48 -20.26 31.96
C VAL A 159 12.91 -20.88 30.70
N LEU A 160 13.27 -20.32 29.55
CA LEU A 160 12.83 -20.85 28.25
C LEU A 160 13.78 -21.95 27.79
N GLN A 161 13.19 -23.10 27.44
CA GLN A 161 13.91 -24.24 26.89
C GLN A 161 13.48 -24.47 25.45
N PRO A 162 14.42 -24.63 24.50
CA PRO A 162 14.09 -25.02 23.13
C PRO A 162 13.24 -26.30 23.13
N ALA A 163 12.15 -26.28 22.38
CA ALA A 163 11.23 -27.41 22.28
C ALA A 163 10.95 -27.75 20.81
N SER A 164 10.62 -29.02 20.57
CA SER A 164 10.18 -29.53 19.26
C SER A 164 8.72 -29.95 19.32
N GLY A 165 8.05 -30.02 18.16
CA GLY A 165 6.65 -30.44 18.08
C GLY A 165 5.67 -29.34 18.51
N CYS A 166 6.07 -28.07 18.42
CA CYS A 166 5.15 -26.95 18.57
C CYS A 166 4.05 -27.01 17.50
N ALA A 167 2.86 -26.49 17.82
CA ALA A 167 1.83 -26.30 16.82
C ALA A 167 2.32 -25.32 15.73
N VAL A 168 1.87 -25.55 14.49
CA VAL A 168 2.16 -24.64 13.38
C VAL A 168 1.21 -23.45 13.48
N PHE A 169 1.76 -22.26 13.67
CA PHE A 169 0.98 -21.03 13.65
C PHE A 169 0.45 -20.78 12.21
N PRO A 170 -0.81 -20.37 12.02
CA PRO A 170 -1.35 -20.06 10.69
C PRO A 170 -0.54 -18.99 9.96
N GLU A 171 -0.04 -19.31 8.77
CA GLU A 171 0.73 -18.38 7.94
C GLU A 171 0.70 -18.81 6.46
N ALA A 172 0.88 -17.86 5.54
CA ALA A 172 1.11 -18.15 4.13
C ALA A 172 2.43 -18.90 3.92
N GLU A 173 2.46 -19.85 2.98
CA GLU A 173 3.74 -20.44 2.57
C GLU A 173 4.50 -19.48 1.66
N LEU A 174 5.82 -19.43 1.84
CA LEU A 174 6.70 -18.60 1.01
C LEU A 174 6.89 -19.21 -0.39
N ASN A 175 6.88 -20.55 -0.50
CA ASN A 175 7.09 -21.32 -1.73
C ASN A 175 8.26 -20.83 -2.60
N ALA A 176 9.32 -20.36 -1.92
CA ALA A 176 10.58 -19.95 -2.52
C ALA A 176 11.72 -20.46 -1.63
N ALA A 177 12.72 -21.09 -2.22
CA ALA A 177 13.83 -21.70 -1.52
C ALA A 177 15.17 -21.33 -2.17
N GLY A 178 16.15 -20.98 -1.35
CA GLY A 178 17.47 -20.51 -1.79
C GLY A 178 17.87 -19.21 -1.12
N THR A 179 18.92 -18.58 -1.62
CA THR A 179 19.44 -17.31 -1.10
C THR A 179 19.41 -16.27 -2.22
N PRO A 180 18.67 -15.15 -2.07
CA PRO A 180 18.67 -14.11 -3.10
C PRO A 180 20.05 -13.45 -3.21
N PHE A 181 20.37 -12.95 -4.41
CA PHE A 181 21.64 -12.26 -4.69
C PHE A 181 21.90 -11.10 -3.71
N LYS A 182 23.14 -11.00 -3.24
CA LYS A 182 23.66 -9.94 -2.37
C LYS A 182 24.93 -9.34 -2.97
N GLY A 183 25.13 -8.03 -2.79
CA GLY A 183 26.32 -7.31 -3.25
C GLY A 183 26.07 -6.52 -4.54
N THR A 184 27.15 -6.23 -5.25
CA THR A 184 27.17 -5.41 -6.47
C THR A 184 27.98 -6.08 -7.58
N THR A 185 27.88 -5.55 -8.80
CA THR A 185 28.76 -5.94 -9.90
C THR A 185 30.20 -5.49 -9.63
N SER A 186 31.16 -5.95 -10.46
CA SER A 186 32.55 -5.50 -10.38
C SER A 186 32.74 -3.98 -10.53
N ASN A 187 31.75 -3.30 -11.12
CA ASN A 187 31.76 -1.85 -11.32
C ASN A 187 31.01 -1.11 -10.20
N GLY A 188 30.52 -1.81 -9.18
CA GLY A 188 29.77 -1.24 -8.07
C GLY A 188 28.27 -1.04 -8.33
N GLU A 189 27.74 -1.55 -9.44
CA GLU A 189 26.32 -1.41 -9.79
C GLU A 189 25.45 -2.45 -9.06
N VAL A 190 24.22 -2.07 -8.77
CA VAL A 190 23.18 -2.96 -8.27
C VAL A 190 22.60 -3.81 -9.40
N VAL A 191 22.25 -5.07 -9.10
CA VAL A 191 21.50 -5.95 -10.03
C VAL A 191 20.18 -6.35 -9.40
N GLY A 192 19.09 -6.07 -10.10
CA GLY A 192 17.73 -6.34 -9.66
C GLY A 192 16.73 -5.38 -10.27
N TRP A 193 15.45 -5.66 -10.06
CA TRP A 193 14.38 -4.84 -10.61
C TRP A 193 13.76 -3.90 -9.56
N VAL A 194 13.20 -2.79 -10.02
CA VAL A 194 12.42 -1.85 -9.22
C VAL A 194 10.94 -1.97 -9.57
N ASP A 195 10.10 -1.92 -8.55
CA ASP A 195 8.71 -1.49 -8.68
C ASP A 195 8.65 0.00 -8.36
N THR A 196 8.43 0.85 -9.36
CA THR A 196 8.39 2.30 -9.21
C THR A 196 7.04 2.81 -8.74
N HIS A 197 6.04 1.94 -8.57
CA HIS A 197 4.70 2.39 -8.23
C HIS A 197 3.81 1.28 -7.64
N ILE A 198 3.49 1.38 -6.34
CA ILE A 198 2.66 0.45 -5.57
C ILE A 198 1.98 1.17 -4.39
N HIS A 199 0.86 0.61 -3.90
CA HIS A 199 0.08 1.15 -2.76
C HIS A 199 -0.12 0.12 -1.63
N ILE A 200 0.92 -0.15 -0.84
CA ILE A 200 0.82 -1.01 0.36
C ILE A 200 -0.25 -0.51 1.34
N GLY A 201 -0.44 0.82 1.39
CA GLY A 201 -1.45 1.48 2.23
C GLY A 201 -2.88 1.49 1.68
N GLY A 202 -3.17 0.78 0.60
CA GLY A 202 -4.47 0.83 -0.08
C GLY A 202 -5.69 0.53 0.81
N SER A 203 -5.53 -0.20 1.92
CA SER A 203 -6.59 -0.44 2.91
C SER A 203 -6.99 0.81 3.71
N GLU A 204 -6.05 1.72 3.91
CA GLU A 204 -6.24 2.98 4.65
C GLU A 204 -6.48 4.18 3.71
N ALA A 205 -6.18 4.00 2.43
CA ALA A 205 -6.45 4.98 1.38
C ALA A 205 -7.95 5.26 1.24
N LEU A 206 -8.29 6.40 0.62
CA LEU A 206 -9.65 6.70 0.17
C LEU A 206 -10.71 6.70 1.29
N GLY A 207 -10.28 7.04 2.52
CA GLY A 207 -11.14 7.07 3.70
C GLY A 207 -11.19 5.76 4.50
N GLY A 208 -10.44 4.72 4.09
CA GLY A 208 -10.43 3.42 4.76
C GLY A 208 -11.66 2.55 4.45
N LYS A 209 -11.50 1.22 4.61
CA LYS A 209 -12.54 0.19 4.36
C LYS A 209 -13.11 0.13 2.94
N LEU A 210 -12.51 0.87 2.00
CA LEU A 210 -12.83 0.70 0.59
C LEU A 210 -12.17 -0.55 0.02
N ALA A 211 -10.94 -0.83 0.45
CA ALA A 211 -10.27 -2.10 0.17
C ALA A 211 -10.25 -2.99 1.42
N HIS A 212 -10.50 -4.28 1.25
CA HIS A 212 -10.49 -5.27 2.32
C HIS A 212 -9.14 -5.98 2.44
N GLY A 213 -8.71 -6.24 3.68
CA GLY A 213 -7.47 -6.92 4.02
C GLY A 213 -6.29 -5.95 4.23
N ARG A 214 -5.18 -6.47 4.77
CA ARG A 214 -4.00 -5.68 5.18
C ARG A 214 -2.67 -6.33 4.81
N PRO A 215 -1.57 -5.55 4.70
CA PRO A 215 -0.25 -6.10 4.38
C PRO A 215 0.32 -6.97 5.51
N PHE A 216 -0.13 -6.74 6.75
CA PHE A 216 0.17 -7.56 7.92
C PHE A 216 -0.91 -7.35 9.01
N HIS A 217 -0.87 -8.18 10.05
CA HIS A 217 -1.61 -7.94 11.28
C HIS A 217 -0.81 -8.50 12.48
N PRO A 218 -0.77 -7.82 13.64
CA PRO A 218 -0.08 -8.32 14.84
C PRO A 218 -0.54 -9.72 15.29
N PHE A 219 -1.78 -10.07 14.96
CA PHE A 219 -2.38 -11.38 15.25
C PHE A 219 -2.27 -12.41 14.11
N GLY A 220 -1.54 -12.09 13.04
CA GLY A 220 -1.27 -13.02 11.94
C GLY A 220 -2.29 -12.99 10.82
N ILE A 221 -2.10 -13.89 9.85
CA ILE A 221 -2.83 -13.90 8.58
C ILE A 221 -4.35 -14.08 8.73
N THR A 222 -4.80 -14.78 9.77
CA THR A 222 -6.23 -15.04 10.03
C THR A 222 -7.01 -13.77 10.30
N LYS A 223 -6.34 -12.68 10.69
CA LYS A 223 -6.91 -11.34 10.83
C LYS A 223 -6.55 -10.43 9.67
N ALA A 224 -5.32 -10.52 9.16
CA ALA A 224 -4.88 -9.66 8.05
C ALA A 224 -5.68 -9.87 6.76
N LEU A 225 -6.11 -11.11 6.50
CA LEU A 225 -6.81 -11.52 5.29
C LEU A 225 -8.06 -12.34 5.65
N ASN A 226 -8.89 -11.84 6.59
CA ASN A 226 -10.12 -12.50 7.02
C ASN A 226 -11.23 -12.42 5.96
N SER A 227 -12.49 -12.69 6.29
CA SER A 227 -13.59 -12.57 5.32
C SER A 227 -13.87 -11.10 4.98
N CYS A 228 -14.02 -10.80 3.69
CA CYS A 228 -14.37 -9.46 3.23
C CYS A 228 -15.86 -9.13 3.40
N GLU A 229 -16.65 -10.04 3.97
CA GLU A 229 -18.09 -9.85 4.19
C GLU A 229 -18.40 -8.63 5.07
N ALA A 230 -17.49 -8.27 5.97
CA ALA A 230 -17.63 -7.08 6.81
C ALA A 230 -17.65 -5.78 6.00
N ASP A 231 -16.85 -5.69 4.93
CA ASP A 231 -16.69 -4.48 4.13
C ASP A 231 -17.52 -4.52 2.83
N HIS A 232 -17.62 -5.70 2.20
CA HIS A 232 -18.35 -5.89 0.94
C HIS A 232 -19.76 -6.48 1.14
N GLY A 233 -20.19 -6.70 2.38
CA GLY A 233 -21.49 -7.29 2.71
C GLY A 233 -21.62 -8.77 2.31
N PRO A 234 -22.76 -9.41 2.64
CA PRO A 234 -23.00 -10.82 2.32
C PRO A 234 -22.89 -11.08 0.82
N GLN A 235 -22.08 -12.08 0.44
CA GLN A 235 -21.80 -12.43 -0.96
C GLN A 235 -21.24 -11.26 -1.80
N GLY A 236 -20.57 -10.27 -1.19
CA GLY A 236 -19.97 -9.14 -1.90
C GLY A 236 -20.97 -8.11 -2.43
N THR A 237 -22.22 -8.14 -1.96
CA THR A 237 -23.33 -7.34 -2.49
C THR A 237 -23.21 -5.83 -2.29
N LEU A 238 -22.38 -5.38 -1.34
CA LEU A 238 -22.08 -3.98 -1.05
C LEU A 238 -20.78 -3.49 -1.72
N GLY A 239 -20.04 -4.36 -2.41
CA GLY A 239 -18.85 -4.02 -3.20
C GLY A 239 -19.16 -3.28 -4.50
N VAL A 240 -20.02 -2.26 -4.47
CA VAL A 240 -20.55 -1.57 -5.65
C VAL A 240 -19.43 -0.98 -6.53
N LEU A 241 -18.36 -0.46 -5.93
CA LEU A 241 -17.20 0.04 -6.66
C LEU A 241 -16.38 -1.10 -7.31
N ASP A 242 -16.13 -2.20 -6.58
CA ASP A 242 -15.45 -3.38 -7.13
C ASP A 242 -16.26 -4.00 -8.27
N ASN A 243 -17.57 -4.11 -8.11
CA ASN A 243 -18.48 -4.62 -9.14
C ASN A 243 -18.44 -3.73 -10.39
N LEU A 244 -18.53 -2.41 -10.23
CA LEU A 244 -18.47 -1.45 -11.33
C LEU A 244 -17.14 -1.53 -12.07
N LEU A 245 -16.02 -1.61 -11.35
CA LEU A 245 -14.68 -1.60 -11.93
C LEU A 245 -14.24 -2.97 -12.49
N ALA A 246 -14.61 -4.08 -11.85
CA ALA A 246 -14.23 -5.42 -12.27
C ALA A 246 -15.16 -6.01 -13.34
N THR A 247 -16.44 -5.60 -13.36
CA THR A 247 -17.47 -6.21 -14.24
C THR A 247 -18.25 -5.22 -15.10
N GLY A 248 -18.06 -3.91 -14.92
CA GLY A 248 -18.86 -2.88 -15.59
C GLY A 248 -20.32 -2.83 -15.11
N SER A 249 -20.66 -3.55 -14.04
CA SER A 249 -21.99 -3.62 -13.43
C SER A 249 -21.89 -3.30 -11.95
N PRO A 250 -22.70 -2.38 -11.38
CA PRO A 250 -22.69 -2.10 -9.94
C PRO A 250 -23.21 -3.27 -9.09
N VAL A 251 -23.78 -4.30 -9.72
CA VAL A 251 -24.32 -5.50 -9.07
C VAL A 251 -23.57 -6.72 -9.58
N ASN A 252 -22.67 -7.25 -8.76
CA ASN A 252 -22.11 -8.59 -8.91
C ASN A 252 -21.95 -9.23 -7.52
N GLN A 253 -22.02 -10.55 -7.46
CA GLN A 253 -21.81 -11.33 -6.24
C GLN A 253 -20.47 -12.05 -6.35
N HIS A 254 -19.76 -12.15 -5.24
CA HIS A 254 -18.55 -12.96 -5.17
C HIS A 254 -18.45 -13.65 -3.80
N ALA A 255 -17.64 -14.71 -3.74
CA ALA A 255 -17.35 -15.37 -2.48
C ALA A 255 -16.50 -14.43 -1.60
N THR A 256 -16.88 -14.30 -0.33
CA THR A 256 -16.28 -13.32 0.59
C THR A 256 -15.18 -13.91 1.47
N ASP A 257 -15.06 -15.24 1.51
CA ASP A 257 -14.08 -15.94 2.33
C ASP A 257 -12.65 -15.57 1.92
N GLY A 258 -11.91 -15.02 2.88
CA GLY A 258 -10.46 -14.94 2.84
C GLY A 258 -9.83 -16.19 3.45
N TRP A 259 -8.91 -16.02 4.40
CA TRP A 259 -8.23 -17.12 5.08
C TRP A 259 -9.22 -18.12 5.72
N PRO A 260 -8.98 -19.44 5.59
CA PRO A 260 -7.89 -20.08 4.86
C PRO A 260 -8.21 -20.42 3.40
N THR A 261 -9.44 -20.22 2.95
CA THR A 261 -9.98 -20.83 1.73
C THR A 261 -9.73 -20.00 0.48
N PHE A 262 -9.94 -18.67 0.54
CA PHE A 262 -9.74 -17.73 -0.59
C PHE A 262 -10.49 -18.15 -1.87
N SER A 263 -11.79 -18.41 -1.79
CA SER A 263 -12.55 -18.94 -2.94
C SER A 263 -12.57 -18.01 -4.15
N TYR A 264 -12.45 -16.69 -3.95
CA TYR A 264 -12.52 -15.69 -5.01
C TYR A 264 -11.33 -14.74 -5.05
N TRP A 265 -10.98 -14.12 -3.93
CA TRP A 265 -9.93 -13.12 -3.84
C TRP A 265 -8.73 -13.65 -3.04
N PRO A 266 -7.53 -13.07 -3.20
CA PRO A 266 -7.17 -12.13 -4.25
C PRO A 266 -7.15 -12.77 -5.64
N ASN A 267 -7.48 -11.99 -6.67
CA ASN A 267 -7.34 -12.34 -8.09
C ASN A 267 -6.96 -11.08 -8.90
N PRO A 268 -6.53 -11.17 -10.17
CA PRO A 268 -6.03 -10.02 -10.92
C PRO A 268 -7.04 -8.88 -11.09
N ARG A 269 -8.34 -9.14 -10.93
CA ARG A 269 -9.41 -8.16 -11.14
C ARG A 269 -10.08 -7.71 -9.84
N SER A 270 -9.72 -8.27 -8.69
CA SER A 270 -10.27 -7.91 -7.37
C SER A 270 -9.57 -6.65 -6.82
N GLN A 271 -9.93 -5.49 -7.36
CA GLN A 271 -9.20 -4.23 -7.15
C GLN A 271 -9.40 -3.63 -5.76
N THR A 272 -10.50 -3.98 -5.09
CA THR A 272 -10.77 -3.60 -3.69
C THR A 272 -10.36 -4.67 -2.68
N HIS A 273 -9.49 -5.60 -3.03
CA HIS A 273 -8.97 -6.60 -2.09
C HIS A 273 -7.44 -6.49 -1.99
N HIS A 274 -6.91 -6.68 -0.79
CA HIS A 274 -5.49 -6.53 -0.55
C HIS A 274 -4.68 -7.63 -1.24
N GLN A 275 -3.61 -7.23 -1.94
CA GLN A 275 -2.79 -8.11 -2.77
C GLN A 275 -1.30 -8.05 -2.38
N THR A 276 -0.95 -7.29 -1.33
CA THR A 276 0.42 -7.04 -0.88
C THR A 276 0.69 -7.53 0.55
N TYR A 277 0.22 -8.72 0.92
CA TYR A 277 0.60 -9.35 2.18
C TYR A 277 2.13 -9.57 2.30
N TYR A 278 2.71 -9.41 3.49
CA TYR A 278 4.16 -9.35 3.67
C TYR A 278 4.91 -10.59 3.17
N VAL A 279 4.33 -11.80 3.29
CA VAL A 279 4.94 -13.03 2.74
C VAL A 279 4.97 -13.01 1.21
N TRP A 280 3.94 -12.45 0.57
CA TRP A 280 3.89 -12.27 -0.87
C TRP A 280 4.96 -11.27 -1.35
N MET A 281 5.13 -10.16 -0.62
CA MET A 281 6.22 -9.22 -0.88
C MET A 281 7.61 -9.85 -0.65
N LYS A 282 7.77 -10.66 0.39
CA LYS A 282 9.00 -11.43 0.63
C LYS A 282 9.32 -12.33 -0.56
N ARG A 283 8.32 -12.99 -1.15
CA ARG A 283 8.48 -13.85 -2.34
C ARG A 283 8.96 -13.04 -3.55
N ALA A 284 8.43 -11.83 -3.78
CA ALA A 284 8.89 -10.92 -4.85
C ALA A 284 10.35 -10.46 -4.64
N TRP A 285 10.73 -10.09 -3.41
CA TRP A 285 12.12 -9.77 -3.05
C TRP A 285 13.09 -10.94 -3.31
N MET A 286 12.69 -12.17 -2.95
CA MET A 286 13.45 -13.37 -3.28
C MET A 286 13.61 -13.56 -4.80
N GLY A 287 12.67 -13.04 -5.60
CA GLY A 287 12.70 -13.04 -7.07
C GLY A 287 13.65 -12.03 -7.71
N GLY A 288 14.32 -11.19 -6.91
CA GLY A 288 15.29 -10.20 -7.42
C GLY A 288 14.81 -8.75 -7.36
N GLN A 289 13.70 -8.46 -6.69
CA GLN A 289 13.28 -7.08 -6.45
C GLN A 289 14.24 -6.39 -5.48
N ARG A 290 14.66 -5.17 -5.79
CA ARG A 290 15.61 -4.40 -4.97
C ARG A 290 15.12 -3.03 -4.54
N ILE A 291 14.20 -2.44 -5.30
CA ILE A 291 13.57 -1.18 -4.93
C ILE A 291 12.05 -1.31 -5.06
N MET A 292 11.35 -0.71 -4.12
CA MET A 292 9.90 -0.56 -4.13
C MET A 292 9.58 0.90 -3.80
N VAL A 293 8.87 1.60 -4.68
CA VAL A 293 8.44 2.98 -4.44
C VAL A 293 6.95 2.95 -4.08
N ASN A 294 6.67 3.07 -2.79
CA ASN A 294 5.32 3.05 -2.27
C ASN A 294 4.73 4.46 -2.26
N HIS A 295 3.67 4.67 -3.03
CA HIS A 295 2.93 5.93 -3.04
C HIS A 295 1.76 5.87 -2.06
N PHE A 296 1.73 6.83 -1.16
CA PHE A 296 0.56 7.06 -0.31
C PHE A 296 -0.50 7.75 -1.16
N VAL A 297 -1.65 7.09 -1.32
CA VAL A 297 -2.70 7.51 -2.26
C VAL A 297 -3.96 7.92 -1.52
N ALA A 298 -4.57 9.02 -1.94
CA ALA A 298 -5.84 9.51 -1.43
C ALA A 298 -6.62 10.24 -2.54
N ASN A 299 -7.94 10.28 -2.36
CA ASN A 299 -8.86 10.99 -3.23
C ASN A 299 -10.03 11.47 -2.37
N GLU A 300 -10.11 12.78 -2.19
CA GLU A 300 -11.12 13.43 -1.35
C GLU A 300 -12.55 13.12 -1.84
N VAL A 301 -12.86 13.25 -3.13
CA VAL A 301 -14.20 12.95 -3.68
C VAL A 301 -14.66 11.54 -3.33
N ILE A 302 -13.83 10.53 -3.63
CA ILE A 302 -14.16 9.12 -3.38
C ILE A 302 -14.40 8.90 -1.88
N CYS A 303 -13.53 9.46 -1.03
CA CYS A 303 -13.69 9.39 0.43
C CYS A 303 -15.00 10.04 0.91
N GLN A 304 -15.34 11.23 0.39
CA GLN A 304 -16.53 11.96 0.81
C GLN A 304 -17.82 11.19 0.49
N VAL A 305 -17.88 10.55 -0.70
CA VAL A 305 -19.06 9.78 -1.12
C VAL A 305 -19.10 8.35 -0.57
N TRP A 306 -17.98 7.83 -0.04
CA TRP A 306 -17.94 6.49 0.55
C TRP A 306 -18.64 6.46 1.92
N PRO A 307 -19.73 5.68 2.08
CA PRO A 307 -20.52 5.69 3.31
C PRO A 307 -19.90 4.87 4.45
N LEU A 308 -19.02 3.92 4.12
CA LEU A 308 -18.33 3.06 5.10
C LEU A 308 -16.96 3.59 5.51
N LYS A 309 -16.58 4.82 5.10
CA LYS A 309 -15.31 5.42 5.46
C LYS A 309 -15.10 5.44 6.97
N GLU A 310 -13.85 5.29 7.35
CA GLU A 310 -13.39 5.29 8.73
C GLU A 310 -12.59 6.55 9.06
N HIS A 311 -11.80 7.04 8.10
CA HIS A 311 -10.87 8.15 8.28
C HIS A 311 -11.44 9.46 7.73
N ASP A 312 -10.85 10.57 8.18
CA ASP A 312 -11.11 11.88 7.59
C ASP A 312 -10.63 11.91 6.13
N CYS A 313 -11.25 12.75 5.31
CA CYS A 313 -10.95 12.87 3.90
C CYS A 313 -9.85 13.90 3.60
N ASP A 314 -9.17 14.43 4.62
CA ASP A 314 -7.93 15.19 4.43
C ASP A 314 -6.83 14.25 3.91
N GLU A 315 -6.43 14.50 2.67
CA GLU A 315 -5.48 13.65 1.95
C GLU A 315 -4.09 13.63 2.59
N MET A 316 -3.65 14.72 3.22
CA MET A 316 -2.34 14.81 3.89
C MET A 316 -2.34 14.08 5.24
N GLU A 317 -3.48 14.02 5.93
CA GLU A 317 -3.63 13.15 7.10
C GLU A 317 -3.70 11.66 6.70
N SER A 318 -4.34 11.33 5.57
CA SER A 318 -4.29 9.97 5.00
C SER A 318 -2.86 9.53 4.68
N VAL A 319 -2.02 10.43 4.13
CA VAL A 319 -0.59 10.16 3.90
C VAL A 319 0.14 9.81 5.21
N LYS A 320 -0.11 10.56 6.29
CA LYS A 320 0.51 10.29 7.60
C LYS A 320 0.10 8.94 8.16
N LEU A 321 -1.17 8.57 8.02
CA LEU A 321 -1.70 7.27 8.44
C LEU A 321 -1.05 6.12 7.66
N GLN A 322 -1.05 6.19 6.33
CA GLN A 322 -0.45 5.16 5.48
C GLN A 322 1.06 5.05 5.70
N ARG A 323 1.74 6.17 5.97
CA ARG A 323 3.14 6.17 6.38
C ARG A 323 3.35 5.40 7.69
N GLN A 324 2.49 5.61 8.68
CA GLN A 324 2.59 4.87 9.95
C GLN A 324 2.40 3.37 9.72
N LEU A 325 1.43 2.97 8.90
CA LEU A 325 1.25 1.57 8.51
C LEU A 325 2.53 0.98 7.88
N LEU A 326 3.21 1.74 7.02
CA LEU A 326 4.46 1.28 6.38
C LEU A 326 5.61 1.10 7.39
N LEU A 327 5.72 2.00 8.37
CA LEU A 327 6.69 1.88 9.47
C LEU A 327 6.38 0.66 10.35
N ASP A 328 5.10 0.47 10.69
CA ASP A 328 4.66 -0.68 11.48
C ASP A 328 4.91 -2.00 10.73
N LEU A 329 4.80 -2.01 9.40
CA LEU A 329 5.13 -3.17 8.56
C LEU A 329 6.64 -3.48 8.62
N GLU A 330 7.51 -2.48 8.55
CA GLU A 330 8.96 -2.69 8.71
C GLU A 330 9.27 -3.30 10.08
N GLU A 331 8.67 -2.77 11.15
CA GLU A 331 8.81 -3.31 12.49
C GLU A 331 8.27 -4.74 12.60
N TYR A 332 7.11 -5.01 12.01
CA TYR A 332 6.50 -6.33 12.01
C TYR A 332 7.40 -7.36 11.34
N ILE A 333 7.97 -7.01 10.17
CA ILE A 333 8.94 -7.85 9.46
C ILE A 333 10.19 -8.06 10.30
N ASP A 334 10.68 -7.03 10.99
CA ASP A 334 11.80 -7.16 11.93
C ASP A 334 11.50 -8.14 13.06
N ALA A 335 10.31 -8.07 13.64
CA ALA A 335 9.89 -9.01 14.66
C ALA A 335 9.87 -10.46 14.12
N GLN A 336 9.46 -10.66 12.86
CA GLN A 336 9.47 -12.00 12.23
C GLN A 336 10.88 -12.50 11.88
N GLU A 337 11.83 -11.61 11.61
CA GLU A 337 13.16 -11.93 11.06
C GLU A 337 14.29 -11.83 12.10
N GLY A 338 13.94 -11.86 13.40
CA GLY A 338 14.92 -11.98 14.48
C GLY A 338 15.27 -10.67 15.20
N GLY A 339 14.50 -9.61 15.00
CA GLY A 339 14.55 -8.38 15.78
C GLY A 339 14.87 -7.11 14.98
N PRO A 340 15.12 -5.99 15.67
CA PRO A 340 15.28 -4.68 15.04
C PRO A 340 16.37 -4.67 13.97
N GLY A 341 16.06 -4.19 12.77
CA GLY A 341 16.99 -4.07 11.64
C GLY A 341 17.38 -5.41 10.98
N LYS A 342 16.78 -6.53 11.38
CA LYS A 342 17.12 -7.88 10.85
C LYS A 342 16.28 -8.31 9.66
N GLY A 343 15.09 -7.75 9.49
CA GLY A 343 14.23 -7.94 8.34
C GLY A 343 14.83 -7.54 6.99
N TRP A 344 14.21 -8.09 5.93
CA TRP A 344 14.60 -7.87 4.54
C TRP A 344 14.03 -6.58 3.94
N PHE A 345 13.04 -5.95 4.59
CA PHE A 345 12.37 -4.74 4.13
C PHE A 345 12.97 -3.51 4.83
N ARG A 346 13.38 -2.48 4.08
CA ARG A 346 13.98 -1.26 4.64
C ARG A 346 13.43 0.01 4.03
N ILE A 347 12.85 0.87 4.85
CA ILE A 347 12.50 2.23 4.45
C ILE A 347 13.77 3.07 4.36
N VAL A 348 13.98 3.73 3.22
CA VAL A 348 15.18 4.51 2.94
C VAL A 348 14.84 5.94 2.53
N TYR A 349 15.72 6.86 2.87
CA TYR A 349 15.49 8.30 2.76
C TYR A 349 16.48 9.01 1.84
N ASP A 350 17.45 8.29 1.29
CA ASP A 350 18.44 8.78 0.36
C ASP A 350 19.02 7.64 -0.48
N SER A 351 19.56 8.01 -1.64
CA SER A 351 20.10 7.08 -2.61
C SER A 351 21.29 6.26 -2.10
N ALA A 352 22.14 6.84 -1.25
CA ALA A 352 23.31 6.17 -0.68
C ALA A 352 22.90 5.05 0.29
N THR A 353 21.97 5.33 1.20
CA THR A 353 21.39 4.34 2.11
C THR A 353 20.66 3.24 1.34
N ALA A 354 19.95 3.59 0.27
CA ALA A 354 19.31 2.61 -0.62
C ALA A 354 20.34 1.64 -1.23
N ARG A 355 21.49 2.15 -1.71
CA ARG A 355 22.59 1.30 -2.21
C ARG A 355 23.13 0.36 -1.13
N ASP A 356 23.37 0.86 0.08
CA ASP A 356 23.90 0.06 1.18
C ASP A 356 22.93 -1.06 1.59
N VAL A 357 21.64 -0.75 1.70
CA VAL A 357 20.57 -1.71 1.97
C VAL A 357 20.53 -2.81 0.91
N ILE A 358 20.58 -2.43 -0.37
CA ILE A 358 20.54 -3.38 -1.48
C ILE A 358 21.81 -4.24 -1.52
N ALA A 359 22.98 -3.65 -1.32
CA ALA A 359 24.24 -4.37 -1.23
C ALA A 359 24.28 -5.33 -0.03
N ASP A 360 23.55 -5.03 1.05
CA ASP A 360 23.32 -5.96 2.18
C ASP A 360 22.35 -7.11 1.84
N GLY A 361 21.72 -7.07 0.66
CA GLY A 361 20.79 -8.08 0.14
C GLY A 361 19.33 -7.79 0.45
N LYS A 362 19.00 -6.59 0.96
CA LYS A 362 17.65 -6.22 1.41
C LYS A 362 16.88 -5.44 0.32
N LEU A 363 15.58 -5.31 0.49
CA LEU A 363 14.71 -4.45 -0.30
C LEU A 363 14.79 -3.01 0.24
N ALA A 364 15.09 -2.06 -0.64
CA ALA A 364 14.98 -0.64 -0.34
C ALA A 364 13.57 -0.11 -0.70
N VAL A 365 12.93 0.57 0.23
CA VAL A 365 11.55 1.04 0.12
C VAL A 365 11.55 2.55 0.20
N VAL A 366 11.09 3.19 -0.86
CA VAL A 366 11.05 4.65 -1.02
C VAL A 366 9.61 5.10 -0.85
N MET A 367 9.39 6.18 -0.12
CA MET A 367 8.06 6.74 0.10
C MET A 367 7.75 7.86 -0.90
N GLY A 368 6.56 7.80 -1.49
CA GLY A 368 6.03 8.84 -2.35
C GLY A 368 4.58 9.22 -2.04
N ILE A 369 4.06 10.22 -2.75
CA ILE A 369 2.68 10.71 -2.63
C ILE A 369 2.04 10.75 -4.01
N GLU A 370 0.80 10.28 -4.09
CA GLU A 370 -0.09 10.38 -5.26
C GLU A 370 -1.51 10.74 -4.84
N ASN A 371 -1.81 12.03 -4.79
CA ASN A 371 -3.05 12.56 -4.25
C ASN A 371 -3.62 13.66 -5.17
N GLU A 372 -4.92 13.97 -5.05
CA GLU A 372 -5.57 15.01 -5.85
C GLU A 372 -5.07 16.41 -5.47
N LYS A 373 -5.02 16.69 -4.16
CA LYS A 373 -4.61 17.96 -3.56
C LYS A 373 -3.30 17.79 -2.81
N LEU A 374 -2.23 17.52 -3.54
CA LEU A 374 -0.88 17.48 -2.98
C LEU A 374 -0.61 18.70 -2.08
N PHE A 375 -0.16 18.44 -0.85
CA PHE A 375 0.06 19.46 0.17
C PHE A 375 -1.18 20.32 0.44
N ASN A 376 -2.39 19.74 0.46
CA ASN A 376 -3.66 20.45 0.67
C ASN A 376 -3.76 21.70 -0.19
N CYS A 377 -3.39 21.57 -1.46
CA CYS A 377 -3.43 22.64 -2.45
C CYS A 377 -4.29 22.22 -3.65
N GLY A 378 -5.61 22.22 -3.43
CA GLY A 378 -6.58 22.19 -4.52
C GLY A 378 -6.79 23.57 -5.12
N GLU A 379 -7.73 23.64 -6.05
CA GLU A 379 -8.25 24.90 -6.55
C GLU A 379 -9.78 24.85 -6.54
N PHE A 380 -10.42 25.99 -6.35
CA PHE A 380 -11.84 26.12 -6.61
C PHE A 380 -12.08 27.32 -7.51
N MET A 381 -12.72 27.06 -8.64
CA MET A 381 -13.05 28.05 -9.65
C MET A 381 -11.84 28.85 -10.10
N GLY A 382 -10.72 28.18 -10.37
CA GLY A 382 -9.47 28.79 -10.81
C GLY A 382 -8.66 29.49 -9.71
N MET A 383 -9.15 29.53 -8.47
CA MET A 383 -8.43 30.10 -7.33
C MET A 383 -7.71 28.99 -6.54
N PRO A 384 -6.39 29.09 -6.32
CA PRO A 384 -5.68 28.11 -5.52
C PRO A 384 -6.08 28.22 -4.03
N GLU A 385 -6.19 27.09 -3.36
CA GLU A 385 -6.51 26.99 -1.92
C GLU A 385 -5.27 27.15 -1.03
N CYS A 386 -4.12 27.43 -1.63
CA CYS A 386 -2.84 27.55 -0.94
C CYS A 386 -1.97 28.68 -1.50
N THR A 387 -0.94 29.04 -0.74
CA THR A 387 0.10 30.00 -1.12
C THR A 387 1.44 29.30 -1.38
N GLU A 388 2.35 29.96 -2.09
CA GLU A 388 3.74 29.51 -2.27
C GLU A 388 4.43 29.21 -0.93
N GLN A 389 4.20 30.03 0.10
CA GLN A 389 4.76 29.80 1.43
C GLN A 389 4.25 28.51 2.05
N GLN A 390 2.93 28.26 1.99
CA GLN A 390 2.35 27.02 2.52
C GLN A 390 2.85 25.78 1.76
N ILE A 391 3.09 25.88 0.46
CA ILE A 391 3.71 24.79 -0.32
C ILE A 391 5.10 24.47 0.22
N LEU A 392 5.93 25.49 0.49
CA LEU A 392 7.28 25.28 1.04
C LEU A 392 7.23 24.66 2.44
N GLU A 393 6.37 25.17 3.32
CA GLU A 393 6.20 24.66 4.69
C GLU A 393 5.77 23.18 4.68
N ARG A 394 4.79 22.83 3.84
CA ARG A 394 4.29 21.45 3.72
C ARG A 394 5.29 20.54 3.01
N LEU A 395 5.99 21.02 1.99
CA LEU A 395 7.10 20.29 1.36
C LEU A 395 8.20 19.98 2.39
N ASP A 396 8.53 20.92 3.27
CA ASP A 396 9.49 20.70 4.34
C ASP A 396 9.02 19.65 5.34
N GLU A 397 7.75 19.72 5.77
CA GLU A 397 7.11 18.72 6.64
C GLU A 397 7.19 17.32 6.01
N PHE A 398 6.68 17.13 4.81
CA PHE A 398 6.61 15.82 4.16
C PHE A 398 7.99 15.29 3.76
N TYR A 399 8.93 16.16 3.39
CA TYR A 399 10.32 15.75 3.21
C TYR A 399 10.94 15.25 4.52
N ALA A 400 10.66 15.90 5.66
CA ALA A 400 11.12 15.46 6.97
C ALA A 400 10.48 14.14 7.41
N LEU A 401 9.22 13.89 7.00
CA LEU A 401 8.56 12.59 7.16
C LEU A 401 9.14 11.51 6.23
N GLY A 402 9.93 11.90 5.23
CA GLY A 402 10.70 10.99 4.40
C GLY A 402 10.21 10.81 2.96
N ILE A 403 9.27 11.64 2.50
CA ILE A 403 8.79 11.60 1.12
C ILE A 403 9.91 11.99 0.15
N ARG A 404 10.08 11.21 -0.92
CA ARG A 404 11.16 11.37 -1.91
C ARG A 404 10.71 11.28 -3.36
N SER A 405 9.52 10.77 -3.64
CA SER A 405 8.90 10.80 -4.97
C SER A 405 7.50 11.39 -4.89
N VAL A 406 7.09 12.26 -5.82
CA VAL A 406 5.80 12.96 -5.73
C VAL A 406 5.17 13.07 -7.10
N PHE A 407 3.88 12.74 -7.17
CA PHE A 407 2.97 13.11 -8.24
C PHE A 407 2.40 14.51 -7.97
N PRO A 408 2.71 15.51 -8.80
CA PRO A 408 2.13 16.85 -8.68
C PRO A 408 0.65 16.93 -9.07
N LEU A 409 0.19 15.98 -9.89
CA LEU A 409 -1.15 15.89 -10.45
C LEU A 409 -1.62 14.44 -10.37
N HIS A 410 -2.89 14.23 -10.05
CA HIS A 410 -3.52 12.91 -9.99
C HIS A 410 -4.78 12.85 -10.87
N ILE A 411 -5.95 12.35 -10.45
CA ILE A 411 -7.11 12.11 -11.32
C ILE A 411 -7.86 13.39 -11.73
N PHE A 412 -7.88 14.40 -10.86
CA PHE A 412 -8.57 15.68 -11.06
C PHE A 412 -7.59 16.82 -11.32
N ASP A 413 -8.11 17.91 -11.89
CA ASP A 413 -7.37 19.16 -11.96
C ASP A 413 -7.16 19.71 -10.54
N ASN A 414 -6.03 20.39 -10.32
CA ASN A 414 -5.76 21.07 -9.06
C ASN A 414 -5.08 22.42 -9.29
N ALA A 415 -4.62 23.05 -8.21
CA ALA A 415 -3.96 24.35 -8.30
C ALA A 415 -2.67 24.35 -9.14
N PHE A 416 -2.04 23.19 -9.33
CA PHE A 416 -0.78 23.07 -10.07
C PHE A 416 -0.98 22.90 -11.57
N GLY A 417 -2.10 22.33 -12.04
CA GLY A 417 -2.31 22.14 -13.47
C GLY A 417 -3.43 21.20 -13.86
N GLY A 418 -3.45 20.85 -15.16
CA GLY A 418 -4.42 19.93 -15.74
C GLY A 418 -3.95 18.48 -15.77
N THR A 419 -4.85 17.55 -15.43
CA THR A 419 -4.63 16.09 -15.42
C THR A 419 -4.82 15.40 -16.79
N GLU A 420 -4.38 14.15 -16.91
CA GLU A 420 -4.63 13.21 -17.99
C GLU A 420 -6.09 12.73 -17.97
N ILE A 421 -6.85 13.01 -19.05
CA ILE A 421 -8.26 12.59 -19.17
C ILE A 421 -8.51 11.58 -20.29
N SER A 422 -7.54 11.31 -21.17
CA SER A 422 -7.76 10.50 -22.37
C SER A 422 -8.07 9.03 -22.06
N ARG A 423 -7.71 8.55 -20.86
CA ARG A 423 -8.12 7.22 -20.40
C ARG A 423 -9.63 7.11 -20.15
N PHE A 424 -10.32 8.21 -19.87
CA PHE A 424 -11.75 8.22 -19.57
C PHE A 424 -12.62 8.63 -20.78
N THR A 425 -12.08 9.42 -21.71
CA THR A 425 -12.85 9.99 -22.84
C THR A 425 -13.42 8.96 -23.82
N LYS A 426 -12.90 7.73 -23.80
CA LYS A 426 -13.42 6.61 -24.61
C LYS A 426 -14.75 6.06 -24.11
N ASP A 427 -15.06 6.23 -22.84
CA ASP A 427 -16.30 5.79 -22.20
C ASP A 427 -17.09 7.01 -21.71
N ALA A 428 -18.24 7.26 -22.34
CA ALA A 428 -19.04 8.45 -22.04
C ALA A 428 -19.57 8.46 -20.59
N ALA A 429 -19.87 7.30 -20.01
CA ALA A 429 -20.35 7.21 -18.64
C ALA A 429 -19.22 7.47 -17.65
N LEU A 430 -18.03 6.88 -17.87
CA LEU A 430 -16.87 7.17 -17.04
C LEU A 430 -16.48 8.65 -17.15
N MET A 431 -16.44 9.23 -18.36
CA MET A 431 -16.14 10.65 -18.53
C MET A 431 -17.13 11.55 -17.75
N GLN A 432 -18.42 11.21 -17.71
CA GLN A 432 -19.40 11.96 -16.91
C GLN A 432 -19.11 11.87 -15.41
N VAL A 433 -18.78 10.68 -14.90
CA VAL A 433 -18.44 10.48 -13.47
C VAL A 433 -17.21 11.30 -13.09
N PHE A 434 -16.12 11.19 -13.86
CA PHE A 434 -14.89 11.92 -13.56
C PHE A 434 -15.07 13.43 -13.75
N ASN A 435 -15.85 13.88 -14.73
CA ASN A 435 -16.14 15.29 -14.91
C ASN A 435 -17.01 15.86 -13.77
N ALA A 436 -17.95 15.08 -13.23
CA ALA A 436 -18.71 15.47 -12.04
C ALA A 436 -17.82 15.57 -10.80
N GLY A 437 -16.87 14.63 -10.64
CA GLY A 437 -15.84 14.71 -9.60
C GLY A 437 -14.96 15.95 -9.75
N ASN A 438 -14.53 16.28 -10.97
CA ASN A 438 -13.76 17.50 -11.21
C ASN A 438 -14.57 18.76 -10.91
N ILE A 439 -15.88 18.80 -11.26
CA ILE A 439 -16.75 19.93 -10.89
C ILE A 439 -16.89 20.06 -9.38
N TRP A 440 -16.96 18.93 -8.67
CA TRP A 440 -17.00 18.94 -7.20
C TRP A 440 -15.72 19.54 -6.63
N GLU A 441 -14.57 19.07 -7.09
CA GLU A 441 -13.26 19.51 -6.58
C GLU A 441 -12.93 20.95 -6.98
N THR A 442 -13.13 21.30 -8.24
CA THR A 442 -12.64 22.55 -8.82
C THR A 442 -13.73 23.55 -9.17
N GLY A 443 -15.00 23.21 -8.98
CA GLY A 443 -16.13 24.05 -9.39
C GLY A 443 -16.35 24.12 -10.91
N HIS A 444 -15.53 23.45 -11.73
CA HIS A 444 -15.63 23.50 -13.19
C HIS A 444 -15.40 22.13 -13.86
N PRO A 445 -15.95 21.89 -15.06
CA PRO A 445 -15.65 20.68 -15.82
C PRO A 445 -14.19 20.67 -16.30
N PHE A 446 -13.69 19.50 -16.70
CA PHE A 446 -12.41 19.41 -17.39
C PHE A 446 -12.44 20.28 -18.65
N ALA A 447 -11.37 21.03 -18.88
CA ALA A 447 -11.13 21.65 -20.17
C ALA A 447 -10.66 20.55 -21.15
N SER A 448 -11.35 20.33 -22.27
CA SER A 448 -10.91 19.35 -23.27
C SER A 448 -10.61 19.99 -24.63
N THR A 449 -9.64 19.43 -25.34
CA THR A 449 -9.33 19.77 -26.73
C THR A 449 -8.87 18.53 -27.50
N THR A 450 -8.73 18.64 -28.81
CA THR A 450 -8.31 17.55 -29.68
C THR A 450 -6.83 17.21 -29.49
N CYS A 451 -6.46 15.97 -29.80
CA CYS A 451 -5.06 15.53 -29.77
C CYS A 451 -4.16 16.33 -30.73
N GLU A 452 -4.63 16.70 -31.92
CA GLU A 452 -3.85 17.45 -32.92
C GLU A 452 -3.45 18.85 -32.39
N ASP A 453 -4.39 19.55 -31.76
CA ASP A 453 -4.14 20.86 -31.15
C ASP A 453 -3.12 20.76 -30.01
N ILE A 454 -3.23 19.73 -29.17
CA ILE A 454 -2.28 19.52 -28.06
C ILE A 454 -0.91 19.07 -28.54
N ASP A 455 -0.82 18.22 -29.56
CA ASP A 455 0.45 17.69 -30.03
C ASP A 455 1.31 18.82 -30.64
N SER A 456 0.67 19.79 -31.29
CA SER A 456 1.30 20.99 -31.86
C SER A 456 1.54 22.14 -30.86
N ALA A 457 0.92 22.11 -29.68
CA ALA A 457 1.09 23.15 -28.68
C ALA A 457 2.50 23.17 -28.03
N GLU A 458 3.03 24.39 -27.89
CA GLU A 458 4.28 24.67 -27.17
C GLU A 458 4.09 24.57 -25.64
N PRO A 459 5.12 24.17 -24.88
CA PRO A 459 5.07 24.15 -23.43
C PRO A 459 4.97 25.58 -22.88
N ALA A 460 3.81 25.95 -22.35
CA ALA A 460 3.56 27.25 -21.75
C ALA A 460 2.91 27.11 -20.38
N THR A 461 3.28 28.01 -19.47
CA THR A 461 2.62 28.17 -18.18
C THR A 461 1.33 28.96 -18.37
N VAL A 462 0.26 28.53 -17.71
CA VAL A 462 -1.03 29.24 -17.72
C VAL A 462 -1.23 30.05 -16.45
N ASP A 463 -1.88 31.21 -16.58
CA ASP A 463 -2.31 32.02 -15.44
C ASP A 463 -3.54 31.37 -14.79
N SER A 464 -3.54 31.30 -13.46
CA SER A 464 -4.76 31.08 -12.68
C SER A 464 -5.69 32.28 -12.90
N LYS A 465 -6.98 32.04 -13.08
CA LYS A 465 -7.96 33.10 -13.29
C LYS A 465 -8.51 33.55 -11.95
N ASP A 466 -8.39 34.86 -11.66
CA ASP A 466 -9.07 35.50 -10.54
C ASP A 466 -10.51 35.84 -10.95
N TYR A 467 -11.49 35.12 -10.40
CA TYR A 467 -12.90 35.41 -10.66
C TYR A 467 -13.52 36.29 -9.57
N GLY A 468 -14.35 37.26 -9.95
CA GLY A 468 -15.20 37.97 -8.98
C GLY A 468 -16.37 37.09 -8.50
N LEU A 469 -16.95 37.38 -7.32
CA LEU A 469 -18.12 36.65 -6.77
C LEU A 469 -19.30 36.52 -7.75
N PHE A 470 -19.52 37.51 -8.60
CA PHE A 470 -20.58 37.48 -9.62
C PHE A 470 -20.25 36.55 -10.80
N GLU A 471 -18.99 36.48 -11.21
CA GLU A 471 -18.53 35.59 -12.28
C GLU A 471 -18.55 34.14 -11.79
N LEU A 472 -18.20 33.91 -10.53
CA LEU A 472 -18.35 32.61 -9.85
C LEU A 472 -19.80 32.13 -9.87
N ALA A 473 -20.75 33.00 -9.52
CA ALA A 473 -22.17 32.68 -9.56
C ALA A 473 -22.67 32.38 -11.00
N LEU A 474 -22.15 33.11 -12.00
CA LEU A 474 -22.54 32.91 -13.40
C LEU A 474 -21.99 31.60 -13.98
N LEU A 475 -20.77 31.22 -13.64
CA LEU A 475 -20.17 29.94 -14.07
C LEU A 475 -20.91 28.73 -13.50
N GLN A 476 -21.34 28.79 -12.24
CA GLN A 476 -22.15 27.75 -11.61
C GLN A 476 -23.54 27.59 -12.30
N LEU A 477 -24.08 28.67 -12.85
CA LEU A 477 -25.37 28.67 -13.58
C LEU A 477 -25.25 28.25 -15.05
N THR A 478 -24.05 28.30 -15.65
CA THR A 478 -23.81 28.07 -17.09
C THR A 478 -23.05 26.79 -17.40
N ASN A 479 -22.41 26.15 -16.41
CA ASN A 479 -21.70 24.87 -16.54
C ASN A 479 -22.65 23.65 -16.53
N THR A 480 -23.66 23.64 -17.41
CA THR A 480 -24.35 22.39 -17.73
C THR A 480 -23.43 21.49 -18.56
N PRO A 481 -23.11 20.27 -18.13
CA PRO A 481 -22.23 19.39 -18.90
C PRO A 481 -22.84 19.11 -20.30
N PRO A 482 -22.07 19.20 -21.39
CA PRO A 482 -22.56 18.86 -22.71
C PRO A 482 -22.96 17.37 -22.78
N THR A 483 -24.01 17.04 -23.53
CA THR A 483 -24.41 15.64 -23.74
C THR A 483 -23.43 14.93 -24.69
N PRO A 484 -23.08 13.65 -24.47
CA PRO A 484 -21.87 13.05 -25.04
C PRO A 484 -21.94 12.61 -26.51
N GLU A 485 -23.11 12.56 -27.13
CA GLU A 485 -23.29 11.76 -28.35
C GLU A 485 -22.86 12.46 -29.66
N ASP A 486 -22.63 13.78 -29.65
CA ASP A 486 -22.38 14.56 -30.88
C ASP A 486 -21.04 15.33 -30.91
N VAL A 487 -20.06 15.05 -30.04
CA VAL A 487 -18.78 15.79 -30.05
C VAL A 487 -17.80 15.17 -31.05
N PRO A 488 -17.47 15.83 -32.18
CA PRO A 488 -16.44 15.36 -33.09
C PRO A 488 -15.09 15.27 -32.37
N GLY A 489 -14.32 14.20 -32.60
CA GLY A 489 -13.00 14.03 -31.99
C GLY A 489 -12.98 13.42 -30.58
N ARG A 490 -14.11 12.93 -30.05
CA ARG A 490 -14.20 12.26 -28.73
C ARG A 490 -13.18 11.14 -28.52
N GLU A 491 -12.81 10.42 -29.59
CA GLU A 491 -11.87 9.30 -29.53
C GLU A 491 -10.45 9.72 -29.16
N CYS A 492 -10.13 11.01 -29.28
CA CYS A 492 -8.84 11.56 -28.88
C CYS A 492 -9.01 12.99 -28.33
N GLN A 493 -9.63 13.07 -27.14
CA GLN A 493 -9.64 14.29 -26.33
C GLN A 493 -8.63 14.21 -25.20
N ARG A 494 -7.98 15.34 -24.93
CA ARG A 494 -7.01 15.53 -23.85
C ARG A 494 -7.29 16.84 -23.12
N ASN A 495 -6.76 16.95 -21.91
CA ASN A 495 -6.99 18.11 -21.07
C ASN A 495 -6.25 19.33 -21.65
N ALA A 496 -7.01 20.41 -21.89
CA ALA A 496 -6.51 21.66 -22.44
C ALA A 496 -5.91 22.58 -21.36
N ARG A 497 -6.03 22.23 -20.08
CA ARG A 497 -5.36 22.94 -18.98
C ARG A 497 -3.89 22.51 -18.89
N GLY A 498 -3.00 23.50 -18.90
CA GLY A 498 -1.56 23.31 -18.72
C GLY A 498 -1.13 23.41 -17.26
N LEU A 499 0.19 23.41 -17.04
CA LEU A 499 0.78 23.70 -15.73
C LEU A 499 0.56 25.18 -15.38
N THR A 500 0.11 25.46 -14.17
CA THR A 500 -0.10 26.84 -13.69
C THR A 500 1.22 27.47 -13.24
N LYS A 501 1.22 28.78 -12.95
CA LYS A 501 2.34 29.45 -12.28
C LYS A 501 2.69 28.80 -10.92
N LEU A 502 1.68 28.37 -10.17
CA LEU A 502 1.89 27.68 -8.90
C LEU A 502 2.46 26.28 -9.13
N GLY A 503 2.08 25.61 -10.22
CA GLY A 503 2.70 24.36 -10.66
C GLY A 503 4.18 24.55 -11.05
N ASP A 504 4.51 25.60 -11.80
CA ASP A 504 5.91 25.98 -12.07
C ASP A 504 6.69 26.17 -10.74
N PHE A 505 6.10 26.89 -9.78
CA PHE A 505 6.70 27.08 -8.46
C PHE A 505 6.92 25.75 -7.71
N LEU A 506 5.91 24.88 -7.68
CA LEU A 506 5.98 23.57 -7.03
C LEU A 506 7.12 22.73 -7.63
N ILE A 507 7.19 22.62 -8.96
CA ILE A 507 8.22 21.81 -9.63
C ILE A 507 9.62 22.33 -9.32
N ASP A 508 9.80 23.65 -9.26
CA ASP A 508 11.06 24.25 -8.86
C ASP A 508 11.40 23.96 -7.38
N ALA A 509 10.40 24.03 -6.49
CA ALA A 509 10.56 23.71 -5.07
C ALA A 509 10.94 22.23 -4.86
N LEU A 510 10.26 21.30 -5.53
CA LEU A 510 10.57 19.86 -5.51
C LEU A 510 12.01 19.59 -5.98
N ALA A 511 12.40 20.18 -7.12
CA ALA A 511 13.75 20.04 -7.67
C ALA A 511 14.82 20.59 -6.70
N LYS A 512 14.59 21.77 -6.11
CA LYS A 512 15.51 22.35 -5.11
C LYS A 512 15.60 21.51 -3.83
N LYS A 513 14.50 20.90 -3.41
CA LYS A 513 14.44 20.04 -2.22
C LYS A 513 15.07 18.66 -2.45
N GLY A 514 15.25 18.25 -3.70
CA GLY A 514 15.76 16.93 -4.06
C GLY A 514 14.68 15.85 -4.04
N VAL A 515 13.44 16.21 -4.36
CA VAL A 515 12.31 15.29 -4.51
C VAL A 515 12.15 14.90 -5.98
N ILE A 516 11.99 13.61 -6.24
CA ILE A 516 11.77 13.06 -7.57
C ILE A 516 10.37 13.46 -8.05
N VAL A 517 10.28 13.94 -9.29
CA VAL A 517 9.02 14.31 -9.93
C VAL A 517 8.51 13.14 -10.77
N GLU A 518 7.32 12.65 -10.43
CA GLU A 518 6.55 11.68 -11.19
C GLU A 518 5.69 12.42 -12.23
N THR A 519 5.59 11.88 -13.44
CA THR A 519 4.94 12.56 -14.58
C THR A 519 3.73 11.83 -15.13
N ASP A 520 3.40 10.68 -14.58
CA ASP A 520 2.13 10.03 -14.85
C ASP A 520 0.98 10.87 -14.25
N HIS A 521 -0.24 10.60 -14.69
CA HIS A 521 -1.44 11.43 -14.42
C HIS A 521 -1.40 12.88 -14.90
N MET A 522 -0.25 13.45 -15.27
CA MET A 522 -0.21 14.79 -15.84
C MET A 522 -0.87 14.85 -17.22
N GLY A 523 -1.69 15.88 -17.42
CA GLY A 523 -2.18 16.28 -18.73
C GLY A 523 -1.01 16.58 -19.68
N ALA A 524 -1.22 16.41 -20.98
CA ALA A 524 -0.13 16.51 -21.97
C ALA A 524 0.58 17.87 -21.94
N LEU A 525 -0.16 18.97 -21.76
CA LEU A 525 0.41 20.32 -21.66
C LEU A 525 1.22 20.50 -20.37
N SER A 526 0.65 20.08 -19.23
CA SER A 526 1.33 20.11 -17.93
C SER A 526 2.65 19.34 -17.98
N ARG A 527 2.60 18.12 -18.51
CA ARG A 527 3.78 17.25 -18.67
C ARG A 527 4.83 17.84 -19.60
N LYS A 528 4.46 18.36 -20.77
CA LYS A 528 5.38 19.04 -21.68
C LYS A 528 6.13 20.18 -20.97
N ARG A 529 5.40 20.98 -20.16
CA ARG A 529 6.00 22.07 -19.36
C ARG A 529 6.96 21.53 -18.30
N VAL A 530 6.55 20.53 -17.51
CA VAL A 530 7.42 19.89 -16.50
C VAL A 530 8.69 19.33 -17.15
N LEU A 531 8.56 18.59 -18.26
CA LEU A 531 9.71 18.03 -18.97
C LEU A 531 10.66 19.11 -19.50
N ALA A 532 10.12 20.24 -19.98
CA ALA A 532 10.94 21.38 -20.39
C ALA A 532 11.73 21.96 -19.20
N MET A 533 11.06 22.19 -18.06
CA MET A 533 11.69 22.68 -16.84
C MET A 533 12.78 21.75 -16.31
N MET A 534 12.52 20.43 -16.30
CA MET A 534 13.46 19.44 -15.81
C MET A 534 14.66 19.30 -16.76
N LYS A 535 14.42 19.36 -18.08
CA LYS A 535 15.49 19.40 -19.09
C LYS A 535 16.40 20.63 -18.93
N GLU A 536 15.85 21.81 -18.71
CA GLU A 536 16.64 23.03 -18.45
C GLU A 536 17.56 22.91 -17.22
N ARG A 537 17.15 22.08 -16.25
CA ARG A 537 17.89 21.82 -15.01
C ARG A 537 18.86 20.64 -15.13
N GLY A 538 18.83 19.90 -16.24
CA GLY A 538 19.56 18.65 -16.41
C GLY A 538 19.07 17.53 -15.48
N LEU A 539 17.80 17.61 -15.05
CA LEU A 539 17.20 16.67 -14.11
C LEU A 539 16.35 15.62 -14.82
N PRO A 540 16.43 14.35 -14.37
CA PRO A 540 15.54 13.29 -14.81
C PRO A 540 14.16 13.37 -14.13
N VAL A 541 13.19 12.63 -14.68
CA VAL A 541 11.85 12.41 -14.09
C VAL A 541 11.50 10.93 -14.13
N VAL A 542 10.44 10.54 -13.43
CA VAL A 542 9.89 9.17 -13.47
C VAL A 542 8.51 9.18 -14.13
N SER A 543 8.26 8.15 -14.95
CA SER A 543 6.92 7.73 -15.38
C SER A 543 6.75 6.33 -14.81
N GLY A 544 6.26 6.30 -13.57
CA GLY A 544 6.31 5.16 -12.65
C GLY A 544 5.38 3.99 -12.98
N HIS A 545 4.30 4.17 -13.75
CA HIS A 545 3.32 3.12 -14.05
C HIS A 545 2.67 3.28 -15.44
N SER A 546 3.48 3.31 -16.50
CA SER A 546 2.97 3.62 -17.84
C SER A 546 2.54 2.37 -18.62
N GLY A 547 1.27 2.35 -19.04
CA GLY A 547 0.71 1.33 -19.94
C GLY A 547 1.07 1.52 -21.42
N THR A 548 1.64 2.66 -21.84
CA THR A 548 1.95 2.91 -23.26
C THR A 548 3.24 3.71 -23.48
N ILE A 549 4.00 3.34 -24.51
CA ILE A 549 5.14 4.12 -25.04
C ILE A 549 4.69 4.86 -26.29
N SER A 550 4.81 6.18 -26.31
CA SER A 550 4.44 6.98 -27.47
C SER A 550 5.01 8.40 -27.42
N ALA A 551 4.99 9.09 -28.57
CA ALA A 551 5.26 10.53 -28.63
C ALA A 551 4.27 11.33 -27.76
N ALA A 552 2.99 10.92 -27.75
CA ALA A 552 1.95 11.53 -26.92
C ALA A 552 2.20 11.38 -25.41
N ARG A 553 2.98 10.37 -25.00
CA ARG A 553 3.41 10.21 -23.61
C ARG A 553 4.76 10.88 -23.32
N ASP A 554 5.35 11.57 -24.30
CA ASP A 554 6.69 12.16 -24.25
C ASP A 554 7.80 11.15 -23.88
N SER A 555 7.61 9.88 -24.23
CA SER A 555 8.53 8.79 -23.83
C SER A 555 9.98 9.04 -24.26
N GLN A 556 10.19 9.58 -25.47
CA GLN A 556 11.54 9.92 -25.94
C GLN A 556 12.17 11.03 -25.09
N ARG A 557 11.41 12.07 -24.71
CA ARG A 557 11.96 13.18 -23.90
C ARG A 557 12.37 12.71 -22.51
N ILE A 558 11.61 11.79 -21.92
CA ILE A 558 11.93 11.18 -20.61
C ILE A 558 13.22 10.36 -20.73
N VAL A 559 13.35 9.52 -21.77
CA VAL A 559 14.58 8.74 -21.99
C VAL A 559 15.79 9.66 -22.24
N ASP A 560 15.62 10.73 -23.02
CA ASP A 560 16.68 11.68 -23.35
C ASP A 560 17.20 12.44 -22.12
N SER A 561 16.32 12.76 -21.15
CA SER A 561 16.70 13.39 -19.88
C SER A 561 17.34 12.42 -18.87
N GLY A 562 17.42 11.13 -19.23
CA GLY A 562 17.88 10.07 -18.33
C GLY A 562 16.83 9.66 -17.31
N GLY A 563 15.56 9.98 -17.53
CA GLY A 563 14.44 9.51 -16.74
C GLY A 563 14.22 7.99 -16.83
N LEU A 564 13.32 7.49 -16.01
CA LEU A 564 12.92 6.09 -15.98
C LEU A 564 11.44 5.96 -16.36
N ILE A 565 11.13 5.05 -17.28
CA ILE A 565 9.76 4.67 -17.63
C ILE A 565 9.58 3.20 -17.25
N SER A 566 8.58 2.94 -16.42
CA SER A 566 8.25 1.59 -15.97
C SER A 566 6.98 1.08 -16.64
N ASN A 567 7.00 -0.19 -16.99
CA ASN A 567 5.84 -0.87 -17.56
C ASN A 567 4.78 -1.08 -16.47
N LEU A 568 3.53 -0.72 -16.77
CA LEU A 568 2.35 -1.20 -16.05
C LEU A 568 2.10 -2.66 -16.42
N PRO A 569 2.32 -3.64 -15.52
CA PRO A 569 2.29 -5.06 -15.84
C PRO A 569 0.88 -5.66 -15.70
N ASP A 570 -0.13 -5.00 -16.30
CA ASP A 570 -1.56 -5.32 -16.16
C ASP A 570 -2.11 -6.23 -17.28
N LYS A 571 -1.23 -6.68 -18.17
CA LYS A 571 -1.52 -7.59 -19.29
C LYS A 571 -0.62 -8.83 -19.21
N PRO A 572 -0.99 -9.93 -19.88
CA PRO A 572 -0.15 -11.12 -19.92
C PRO A 572 1.28 -10.84 -20.42
N SER A 573 2.23 -11.66 -19.99
CA SER A 573 3.68 -11.44 -20.14
C SER A 573 4.20 -11.03 -21.54
N PRO A 574 3.63 -11.47 -22.69
CA PRO A 574 4.13 -11.07 -24.00
C PRO A 574 3.98 -9.57 -24.24
N THR A 575 2.95 -8.94 -23.66
CA THR A 575 2.71 -7.49 -23.76
C THR A 575 3.78 -6.70 -23.00
N ALA A 576 4.16 -7.13 -21.79
CA ALA A 576 5.25 -6.51 -21.04
C ALA A 576 6.60 -6.67 -21.75
N VAL A 577 6.85 -7.84 -22.35
CA VAL A 577 8.07 -8.08 -23.16
C VAL A 577 8.12 -7.14 -24.36
N ASP A 578 7.05 -7.04 -25.14
CA ASP A 578 6.96 -6.13 -26.29
C ASP A 578 7.12 -4.66 -25.87
N TYR A 579 6.48 -4.26 -24.76
CA TYR A 579 6.63 -2.92 -24.19
C TYR A 579 8.09 -2.59 -23.88
N ILE A 580 8.77 -3.47 -23.12
CA ILE A 580 10.16 -3.23 -22.69
C ILE A 580 11.10 -3.21 -23.90
N GLN A 581 10.84 -4.01 -24.93
CA GLN A 581 11.61 -3.98 -26.17
C GLN A 581 11.43 -2.67 -26.94
N LYS A 582 10.20 -2.20 -27.08
CA LYS A 582 9.89 -0.91 -27.72
C LYS A 582 10.52 0.26 -26.97
N LEU A 583 10.43 0.25 -25.64
CA LEU A 583 11.10 1.24 -24.79
C LEU A 583 12.62 1.17 -24.95
N SER A 584 13.20 -0.04 -24.94
CA SER A 584 14.64 -0.24 -25.12
C SER A 584 15.16 0.34 -26.43
N ALA A 585 14.34 0.34 -27.49
CA ALA A 585 14.68 0.92 -28.79
C ALA A 585 14.73 2.46 -28.80
N LEU A 586 14.17 3.14 -27.79
CA LEU A 586 14.26 4.60 -27.64
C LEU A 586 15.61 5.06 -27.06
N TYR A 587 16.35 4.16 -26.41
CA TYR A 587 17.62 4.52 -25.79
C TYR A 587 18.71 4.78 -26.85
N PRO A 588 19.52 5.84 -26.69
CA PRO A 588 20.58 6.13 -27.63
C PRO A 588 21.67 5.05 -27.59
N ALA A 589 22.37 4.87 -28.72
CA ALA A 589 23.47 3.92 -28.82
C ALA A 589 24.51 4.12 -27.71
N GLY A 590 24.90 3.04 -27.03
CA GLY A 590 25.87 3.07 -25.94
C GLY A 590 25.27 3.33 -24.55
N LYS A 591 23.99 3.70 -24.43
CA LYS A 591 23.28 3.69 -23.14
C LYS A 591 22.55 2.37 -22.95
N ALA A 592 22.72 1.77 -21.78
CA ALA A 592 22.03 0.54 -21.42
C ALA A 592 20.55 0.87 -21.06
N PRO A 593 19.56 0.25 -21.73
CA PRO A 593 18.15 0.58 -21.50
C PRO A 593 17.65 0.09 -20.14
N ALA A 594 16.73 0.78 -19.48
CA ALA A 594 16.16 0.32 -18.22
C ALA A 594 14.65 0.54 -18.21
N SER A 595 13.92 -0.38 -17.60
CA SER A 595 12.48 -0.23 -17.37
C SER A 595 12.10 -1.04 -16.15
N GLY A 596 11.50 -0.41 -15.15
CA GLY A 596 10.94 -1.12 -14.00
C GLY A 596 9.57 -1.69 -14.30
N PHE A 597 8.95 -2.24 -13.27
CA PHE A 597 7.50 -2.33 -13.21
C PHE A 597 6.93 -1.15 -12.44
N GLY A 598 5.71 -0.77 -12.75
CA GLY A 598 4.85 0.03 -11.89
C GLY A 598 3.58 -0.74 -11.71
N SER A 599 3.50 -1.54 -10.65
CA SER A 599 2.41 -2.52 -10.50
C SER A 599 1.05 -1.85 -10.33
N ASP A 600 1.02 -0.69 -9.69
CA ASP A 600 -0.22 0.00 -9.28
C ASP A 600 -1.16 -0.92 -8.48
N ILE A 601 -0.55 -1.93 -7.85
CA ILE A 601 -1.28 -2.93 -7.09
C ILE A 601 -1.81 -2.26 -5.82
N ASN A 602 -3.07 -2.56 -5.49
CA ASN A 602 -3.84 -1.89 -4.44
C ASN A 602 -4.09 -0.38 -4.65
N GLY A 603 -3.82 0.16 -5.85
CA GLY A 603 -4.21 1.51 -6.31
C GLY A 603 -5.54 1.56 -7.06
N ILE A 604 -6.38 0.52 -6.92
CA ILE A 604 -7.58 0.30 -7.74
C ILE A 604 -7.21 0.09 -9.22
N HIS A 605 -6.22 -0.76 -9.47
CA HIS A 605 -5.85 -1.17 -10.81
C HIS A 605 -5.71 -2.69 -10.93
N GLN A 606 -6.17 -3.22 -12.07
CA GLN A 606 -6.11 -4.65 -12.36
C GLN A 606 -4.67 -5.12 -12.62
N GLN A 607 -4.40 -6.38 -12.32
CA GLN A 607 -3.14 -7.05 -12.58
C GLN A 607 -3.28 -7.98 -13.80
N ALA A 608 -2.17 -8.59 -14.25
CA ALA A 608 -2.18 -9.43 -15.43
C ALA A 608 -3.04 -10.70 -15.29
N ASP A 609 -4.00 -10.88 -16.20
CA ASP A 609 -4.70 -12.15 -16.41
C ASP A 609 -3.72 -13.26 -16.91
N PRO A 610 -4.08 -14.56 -16.80
CA PRO A 610 -3.35 -15.63 -17.45
C PRO A 610 -3.18 -15.41 -18.96
N ARG A 611 -2.09 -15.92 -19.53
CA ARG A 611 -1.96 -15.99 -21.00
C ARG A 611 -3.06 -16.88 -21.59
N SER A 612 -3.60 -16.48 -22.73
CA SER A 612 -4.62 -17.26 -23.44
C SER A 612 -4.13 -18.61 -23.93
N ASP A 613 -2.82 -18.78 -24.16
CA ASP A 613 -2.17 -20.02 -24.57
C ASP A 613 -1.49 -20.77 -23.41
N ALA A 614 -1.75 -20.39 -22.15
CA ALA A 614 -1.15 -21.04 -20.97
C ALA A 614 -1.52 -22.52 -20.86
N VAL A 615 -2.64 -22.97 -21.41
CA VAL A 615 -3.01 -24.39 -21.45
C VAL A 615 -2.07 -25.19 -22.37
N GLU A 616 -1.67 -24.62 -23.50
CA GLU A 616 -0.81 -25.29 -24.49
C GLU A 616 0.69 -25.12 -24.16
N LYS A 617 1.05 -23.96 -23.62
CA LYS A 617 2.44 -23.59 -23.30
C LYS A 617 2.50 -23.01 -21.89
N PRO A 618 2.25 -23.82 -20.84
CA PRO A 618 2.24 -23.32 -19.46
C PRO A 618 3.65 -22.95 -18.98
N LEU A 619 3.71 -22.00 -18.05
CA LEU A 619 4.84 -21.91 -17.13
C LEU A 619 4.94 -23.22 -16.33
N VAL A 620 6.11 -23.84 -16.33
CA VAL A 620 6.36 -25.11 -15.63
C VAL A 620 7.00 -24.84 -14.27
N TYR A 621 6.41 -25.40 -13.22
CA TYR A 621 6.92 -25.38 -11.85
C TYR A 621 7.66 -26.69 -11.50
N PRO A 622 8.71 -26.64 -10.66
CA PRO A 622 9.36 -25.43 -10.16
C PRO A 622 10.18 -24.72 -11.25
N PHE A 623 10.38 -23.41 -11.08
CA PHE A 623 11.27 -22.60 -11.91
C PHE A 623 12.33 -21.90 -11.06
N LYS A 624 13.38 -21.38 -11.70
CA LYS A 624 14.44 -20.60 -11.04
C LYS A 624 14.29 -19.11 -11.29
N SER A 625 14.70 -18.30 -10.32
CA SER A 625 14.85 -16.84 -10.53
C SER A 625 15.77 -16.55 -11.72
N PRO A 626 15.68 -15.36 -12.34
CA PRO A 626 16.59 -14.97 -13.42
C PRO A 626 18.07 -15.02 -13.01
N MET A 627 18.37 -14.87 -11.71
CA MET A 627 19.71 -14.98 -11.13
C MET A 627 20.11 -16.43 -10.79
N GLY A 628 19.18 -17.39 -10.80
CA GLY A 628 19.44 -18.83 -10.70
C GLY A 628 19.52 -19.42 -9.28
N ASP A 629 19.61 -18.58 -8.24
CA ASP A 629 19.89 -18.99 -6.86
C ASP A 629 18.65 -19.27 -6.00
N VAL A 630 17.46 -18.93 -6.51
CA VAL A 630 16.18 -19.15 -5.84
C VAL A 630 15.28 -20.01 -6.72
N VAL A 631 14.69 -21.05 -6.14
CA VAL A 631 13.71 -21.93 -6.77
C VAL A 631 12.32 -21.60 -6.24
N PHE A 632 11.36 -21.48 -7.15
CA PHE A 632 9.97 -21.17 -6.84
C PHE A 632 9.05 -22.34 -7.18
N GLU A 633 8.21 -22.67 -6.22
CA GLU A 633 7.05 -23.55 -6.42
C GLU A 633 5.78 -22.69 -6.59
N ARG A 634 4.66 -23.32 -6.93
CA ARG A 634 3.35 -22.66 -6.86
C ARG A 634 3.14 -22.07 -5.47
N GLN A 635 2.64 -20.85 -5.40
CA GLN A 635 2.41 -20.19 -4.13
C GLN A 635 1.17 -20.78 -3.45
N ARG A 636 1.25 -21.07 -2.15
CA ARG A 636 0.15 -21.55 -1.34
C ARG A 636 -0.14 -20.56 -0.20
N THR A 637 -1.37 -20.10 -0.11
CA THR A 637 -1.86 -19.33 1.03
C THR A 637 -3.06 -20.06 1.62
N GLY A 638 -2.87 -20.66 2.79
CA GLY A 638 -3.88 -21.52 3.41
C GLY A 638 -4.17 -22.74 2.53
N GLU A 639 -5.44 -22.93 2.19
CA GLU A 639 -5.90 -24.03 1.36
C GLU A 639 -5.69 -23.75 -0.15
N ARG A 640 -5.63 -22.47 -0.54
CA ARG A 640 -5.50 -22.06 -1.95
C ARG A 640 -4.06 -22.19 -2.45
N VAL A 641 -3.93 -22.80 -3.63
CA VAL A 641 -2.70 -22.83 -4.43
C VAL A 641 -2.90 -21.94 -5.64
N TYR A 642 -2.04 -20.94 -5.80
CA TYR A 642 -2.03 -20.06 -6.96
C TYR A 642 -1.10 -20.60 -8.04
N ASP A 643 -1.60 -20.60 -9.27
CA ASP A 643 -0.87 -20.96 -10.49
C ASP A 643 -1.03 -19.83 -11.51
N LEU A 644 0.09 -19.23 -11.95
CA LEU A 644 0.08 -18.14 -12.92
C LEU A 644 -0.72 -18.49 -14.19
N ASN A 645 -0.72 -19.78 -14.58
CA ASN A 645 -1.39 -20.25 -15.80
C ASN A 645 -2.93 -20.21 -15.70
N THR A 646 -3.50 -20.17 -14.50
CA THR A 646 -4.95 -20.15 -14.27
C THR A 646 -5.43 -18.92 -13.52
N ASP A 647 -4.60 -18.41 -12.60
CA ASP A 647 -4.93 -17.30 -11.72
C ASP A 647 -4.33 -15.97 -12.20
N GLY A 648 -3.34 -15.98 -13.10
CA GLY A 648 -2.61 -14.77 -13.48
C GLY A 648 -1.82 -14.22 -12.28
N VAL A 649 -1.59 -12.91 -12.27
CA VAL A 649 -0.94 -12.23 -11.14
C VAL A 649 -2.02 -11.87 -10.11
N ALA A 650 -2.48 -12.89 -9.37
CA ALA A 650 -3.49 -12.73 -8.34
C ALA A 650 -3.05 -11.88 -7.15
N HIS A 651 -1.78 -11.96 -6.76
CA HIS A 651 -1.20 -11.18 -5.67
C HIS A 651 0.29 -10.91 -5.94
N TYR A 652 0.90 -9.99 -5.20
CA TYR A 652 2.25 -9.50 -5.43
C TYR A 652 3.33 -10.59 -5.47
N GLY A 653 3.06 -11.69 -4.77
CA GLY A 653 3.95 -12.83 -4.68
C GLY A 653 4.14 -13.56 -5.99
N LEU A 654 3.33 -13.30 -7.03
CA LEU A 654 3.40 -13.96 -8.34
C LEU A 654 4.20 -13.16 -9.38
N TYR A 655 4.78 -12.01 -9.03
CA TYR A 655 5.71 -11.31 -9.91
C TYR A 655 6.95 -12.15 -10.33
N PRO A 656 7.56 -12.98 -9.46
CA PRO A 656 8.59 -13.92 -9.90
C PRO A 656 8.11 -14.90 -10.98
N ASP A 657 6.86 -15.36 -10.90
CA ASP A 657 6.22 -16.26 -11.86
C ASP A 657 6.00 -15.52 -13.18
N TYR A 658 5.46 -14.30 -13.12
CA TYR A 658 5.27 -13.43 -14.27
C TYR A 658 6.59 -13.17 -15.01
N ILE A 659 7.66 -12.87 -14.27
CA ILE A 659 9.02 -12.68 -14.83
C ILE A 659 9.55 -13.97 -15.46
N ALA A 660 9.34 -15.13 -14.83
CA ALA A 660 9.73 -16.41 -15.41
C ALA A 660 8.95 -16.72 -16.71
N ASP A 661 7.66 -16.41 -16.73
CA ASP A 661 6.83 -16.53 -17.92
C ASP A 661 7.26 -15.55 -19.02
N MET A 662 7.65 -14.31 -18.67
CA MET A 662 8.29 -13.37 -19.61
C MET A 662 9.54 -13.98 -20.24
N MET A 663 10.41 -14.65 -19.47
CA MET A 663 11.64 -15.27 -20.01
C MET A 663 11.37 -16.36 -21.05
N MET A 664 10.18 -16.97 -21.02
CA MET A 664 9.75 -17.98 -22.01
C MET A 664 9.26 -17.35 -23.33
N GLN A 665 8.89 -16.06 -23.32
CA GLN A 665 8.35 -15.38 -24.49
C GLN A 665 9.44 -14.99 -25.50
N PRO A 666 9.09 -14.82 -26.80
CA PRO A 666 10.00 -14.29 -27.80
C PRO A 666 10.62 -12.96 -27.36
N GLY A 667 11.94 -12.90 -27.26
CA GLY A 667 12.65 -11.69 -26.84
C GLY A 667 12.57 -11.38 -25.34
N GLY A 668 12.03 -12.31 -24.54
CA GLY A 668 11.86 -12.19 -23.10
C GLY A 668 13.15 -12.08 -22.31
N LYS A 669 14.18 -12.87 -22.64
CA LYS A 669 15.47 -12.82 -21.93
C LYS A 669 16.13 -11.43 -21.99
N PRO A 670 16.27 -10.77 -23.15
CA PRO A 670 16.71 -9.37 -23.21
C PRO A 670 15.81 -8.41 -22.44
N ALA A 671 14.48 -8.56 -22.51
CA ALA A 671 13.54 -7.70 -21.78
C ALA A 671 13.72 -7.83 -20.26
N VAL A 672 13.85 -9.05 -19.74
CA VAL A 672 14.12 -9.30 -18.31
C VAL A 672 15.51 -8.79 -17.90
N ALA A 673 16.52 -8.83 -18.78
CA ALA A 673 17.81 -8.20 -18.49
C ALA A 673 17.70 -6.65 -18.41
N THR A 674 16.85 -6.03 -19.24
CA THR A 674 16.51 -4.60 -19.13
C THR A 674 15.78 -4.29 -17.82
N LEU A 675 14.85 -5.17 -17.42
CA LEU A 675 14.14 -5.08 -16.15
C LEU A 675 15.09 -5.19 -14.95
N PHE A 676 16.05 -6.11 -14.97
CA PHE A 676 17.01 -6.33 -13.87
C PHE A 676 18.13 -5.29 -13.78
N ARG A 677 18.15 -4.30 -14.68
CA ARG A 677 18.98 -3.09 -14.59
C ARG A 677 18.22 -1.90 -13.99
N SER A 678 16.90 -2.00 -13.87
CA SER A 678 16.05 -0.87 -13.49
C SER A 678 16.32 -0.35 -12.07
N ALA A 679 16.73 -1.18 -11.12
CA ALA A 679 17.09 -0.72 -9.77
C ALA A 679 18.32 0.20 -9.80
N GLU A 680 19.36 -0.15 -10.54
CA GLU A 680 20.53 0.73 -10.73
C GLU A 680 20.15 2.03 -11.44
N ALA A 681 19.31 1.96 -12.48
CA ALA A 681 18.85 3.15 -13.20
C ALA A 681 18.06 4.10 -12.29
N TYR A 682 17.22 3.58 -11.40
CA TYR A 682 16.49 4.37 -10.41
C TYR A 682 17.42 5.04 -9.40
N LEU A 683 18.44 4.32 -8.91
CA LEU A 683 19.44 4.90 -7.99
C LEU A 683 20.23 6.03 -8.65
N GLN A 684 20.72 5.84 -9.88
CA GLN A 684 21.43 6.88 -10.63
C GLN A 684 20.55 8.09 -10.92
N LEU A 685 19.25 7.88 -11.14
CA LEU A 685 18.27 8.96 -11.27
C LEU A 685 18.15 9.75 -9.97
N TRP A 686 17.97 9.05 -8.85
CA TRP A 686 17.81 9.66 -7.52
C TRP A 686 19.07 10.42 -7.10
N GLU A 687 20.26 9.86 -7.34
CA GLU A 687 21.55 10.51 -7.09
C GLU A 687 21.66 11.87 -7.80
N ARG A 688 21.26 11.96 -9.07
CA ARG A 688 21.28 13.22 -9.83
C ARG A 688 20.34 14.27 -9.24
N VAL A 689 19.17 13.84 -8.76
CA VAL A 689 18.20 14.73 -8.10
C VAL A 689 18.78 15.28 -6.79
N GLU A 690 19.41 14.42 -5.99
CA GLU A 690 20.05 14.83 -4.74
C GLU A 690 21.29 15.71 -4.96
N GLU A 691 22.12 15.41 -5.97
CA GLU A 691 23.28 16.21 -6.34
C GLU A 691 22.89 17.63 -6.74
N PHE A 692 21.84 17.77 -7.54
CA PHE A 692 21.30 19.09 -7.90
C PHE A 692 20.85 19.88 -6.68
N SER A 693 20.17 19.24 -5.73
CA SER A 693 19.75 19.88 -4.48
C SER A 693 20.96 20.33 -3.64
N ARG A 694 21.97 19.45 -3.48
CA ARG A 694 23.19 19.75 -2.72
C ARG A 694 23.98 20.92 -3.31
N ALA A 695 24.04 21.05 -4.64
CA ALA A 695 24.76 22.13 -5.31
C ALA A 695 24.13 23.52 -5.12
N ARG A 696 22.93 23.59 -4.55
CA ARG A 696 22.14 24.82 -4.36
C ARG A 696 21.83 25.14 -2.89
N LYS A 697 22.31 24.31 -1.96
CA LYS A 697 22.41 24.64 -0.53
C LYS A 697 23.70 25.43 -0.30
#